data_AF-A0A0S3QR92-F1
#
_entry.id   AF-A0A0S3QR92-F1
#
_cell.length_a   1.000
_cell.length_b   1.000
_cell.length_c   1.000
_cell.angle_alpha   90.00
_cell.angle_beta   90.00
_cell.angle_gamma   90.00
#
_symmetry.space_group_name_H-M   'P 1'
#
loop_
_entity.id
_entity.type
_entity.pdbx_description
1 polymer ?
#
loop_
_entity_poly.entity_id
_entity_poly.type
_entity_poly.pdbx_seq_one_letter_code
_entity_poly.pdbx_strand_id
1 'polypeptide(L)'
;MNLAYEVLKNFQKPGRYINHEINAAKKDWKSCKLRVLLAYPDAYDIGMSSYGYQLLYSSINKAPEILCDRAFLPWKDLTQYMISNKIPLWGLETSRKALEFDLLAFSLHYELCYTNVLWFLKLSQIPLFSIDRTEKDPIVVAGGPCCLNPLPLKPFIDAFFIGEWEVEIKEVLKKLSSTRSRQERLSILAEHPNIYVPSLNKGAKRLIQPLSEYPDPPLVTLVDVPHNRITIEIARGCGRGCRFCHAGFVYRPVREREPDEIIRILEKSEKLTGYEEVSLLSLSTTDYSKIEDLIVYLGNIAEQNMLSIALPSFRAGTLTPKIIEAIKKVKKTGFTIAPEAGSQRLRDVINKNLSEKEILDTVEKAALAGWQTLKLYFMIGLPTEKEEDVEAIGNLIYQILKISKKLPRRPKVNVTISPFVPKPHTPFQWEPQEPLESLATKIEYLKKRFIKSRAKIKNHNPYQSLVEAYLSRGDEKSWQVVYEAFKSGAMFDEWGEEFKFELWEKAMEKHGIDPFSPSPSIPIEKSLPWEIIDVGINKNFLLKEREKAYHRQTTSFCHPGCKACGSCNAKTSVSLAKEKPTTKVTLPEFRREKTHRYLCYLQKLPPAHLIGQNDLESILHRAFRRAGIPLAYSQGFSPHPAIAFPEATSLGIEIVYTPFELGTWKEAKWQDILKVNQFLPAGIRIVSVEKMSNQCPSIGKLKRSSKYLAFVSEKPNSEATVIDRTPNQWIVLTEKNPLKNFDNVKRCIKRSRLYLEG
;
A
#
# COMPACT_ATOMS: atom_id res chain seq x y z
N MET A 1 -8.15 -15.78 -21.03
CA MET A 1 -9.24 -16.62 -20.46
C MET A 1 -9.71 -15.88 -19.22
N ASN A 2 -10.84 -15.17 -19.28
CA ASN A 2 -11.38 -14.50 -18.10
C ASN A 2 -12.35 -15.45 -17.39
N LEU A 3 -12.26 -15.54 -16.06
CA LEU A 3 -13.41 -15.97 -15.28
C LEU A 3 -14.57 -15.04 -15.68
N ALA A 4 -15.73 -15.60 -16.04
CA ALA A 4 -16.88 -14.76 -16.30
C ALA A 4 -17.18 -13.90 -15.06
N TYR A 5 -17.58 -12.64 -15.25
CA TYR A 5 -17.92 -11.76 -14.14
C TYR A 5 -19.02 -12.36 -13.25
N GLU A 6 -19.91 -13.17 -13.84
CA GLU A 6 -20.91 -13.99 -13.16
C GLU A 6 -20.34 -14.98 -12.13
N VAL A 7 -19.12 -15.46 -12.34
CA VAL A 7 -18.43 -16.32 -11.39
C VAL A 7 -17.74 -15.47 -10.33
N LEU A 8 -17.12 -14.35 -10.74
CA LEU A 8 -16.37 -13.48 -9.84
C LEU A 8 -17.22 -12.88 -8.71
N LYS A 9 -18.50 -12.58 -8.97
CA LYS A 9 -19.42 -12.01 -7.97
C LYS A 9 -19.59 -12.84 -6.70
N ASN A 10 -19.23 -14.12 -6.74
CA ASN A 10 -19.37 -15.05 -5.62
C ASN A 10 -18.18 -15.03 -4.64
N PHE A 11 -17.13 -14.24 -4.91
CA PHE A 11 -15.94 -14.16 -4.07
C PHE A 11 -15.83 -12.83 -3.33
N GLN A 12 -15.01 -12.81 -2.28
CA GLN A 12 -14.78 -11.63 -1.47
C GLN A 12 -14.07 -10.52 -2.27
N LYS A 13 -14.63 -9.31 -2.19
CA LYS A 13 -14.19 -8.09 -2.90
C LYS A 13 -13.90 -8.35 -4.39
N PRO A 14 -14.92 -8.68 -5.19
CA PRO A 14 -14.74 -9.12 -6.58
C PRO A 14 -14.17 -8.03 -7.50
N GLY A 15 -14.31 -6.76 -7.13
CA GLY A 15 -13.70 -5.62 -7.85
C GLY A 15 -12.16 -5.67 -7.91
N ARG A 16 -11.49 -6.49 -7.10
CA ARG A 16 -10.04 -6.74 -7.19
C ARG A 16 -9.62 -7.43 -8.50
N TYR A 17 -10.55 -8.09 -9.20
CA TYR A 17 -10.24 -9.03 -10.28
C TYR A 17 -10.68 -8.57 -11.68
N ILE A 18 -11.38 -7.43 -11.79
CA ILE A 18 -12.09 -7.08 -13.04
C ILE A 18 -11.26 -6.36 -14.09
N ASN A 19 -10.06 -5.86 -13.74
CA ASN A 19 -9.29 -4.92 -14.58
C ASN A 19 -10.11 -3.63 -14.87
N HIS A 20 -9.64 -2.68 -15.70
CA HIS A 20 -10.32 -1.38 -16.03
C HIS A 20 -10.07 -0.19 -15.11
N GLU A 21 -8.99 -0.23 -14.34
CA GLU A 21 -8.51 0.97 -13.66
C GLU A 21 -8.18 2.09 -14.64
N ILE A 22 -8.40 3.33 -14.20
CA ILE A 22 -7.99 4.49 -14.98
C ILE A 22 -6.47 4.54 -14.99
N ASN A 23 -5.91 4.89 -16.15
CA ASN A 23 -4.47 4.95 -16.43
C ASN A 23 -3.74 3.60 -16.50
N ALA A 24 -4.45 2.46 -16.38
CA ALA A 24 -3.86 1.16 -16.67
C ALA A 24 -3.35 1.09 -18.12
N ALA A 25 -2.17 0.53 -18.31
CA ALA A 25 -1.54 0.39 -19.61
C ALA A 25 -2.38 -0.53 -20.51
N LYS A 26 -2.55 -0.11 -21.77
CA LYS A 26 -3.25 -0.90 -22.80
C LYS A 26 -2.30 -1.12 -23.96
N LYS A 27 -1.66 -2.28 -23.98
CA LYS A 27 -0.71 -2.69 -25.04
C LYS A 27 -1.19 -3.95 -25.72
N ASP A 28 -0.98 -4.02 -27.03
CA ASP A 28 -1.30 -5.21 -27.79
C ASP A 28 -0.24 -6.30 -27.57
N TRP A 29 -0.72 -7.49 -27.18
CA TRP A 29 0.11 -8.65 -26.86
C TRP A 29 1.04 -9.09 -28.00
N LYS A 30 0.56 -9.01 -29.25
CA LYS A 30 1.30 -9.46 -30.43
C LYS A 30 2.37 -8.47 -30.84
N SER A 31 2.12 -7.17 -30.66
CA SER A 31 3.07 -6.09 -30.99
C SER A 31 4.30 -6.02 -30.07
N CYS A 32 4.21 -6.55 -28.84
CA CYS A 32 5.28 -6.45 -27.86
C CYS A 32 6.30 -7.58 -27.99
N LYS A 33 7.60 -7.24 -27.90
CA LYS A 33 8.72 -8.17 -28.01
C LYS A 33 8.96 -8.95 -26.72
N LEU A 34 8.70 -8.33 -25.56
CA LEU A 34 8.82 -8.95 -24.24
C LEU A 34 7.53 -8.73 -23.44
N ARG A 35 7.03 -9.78 -22.78
CA ARG A 35 5.88 -9.70 -21.86
C ARG A 35 6.32 -9.99 -20.44
N VAL A 36 6.12 -9.02 -19.56
CA VAL A 36 6.44 -9.10 -18.13
C VAL A 36 5.14 -9.23 -17.35
N LEU A 37 5.08 -10.21 -16.45
CA LEU A 37 4.06 -10.29 -15.42
C LEU A 37 4.67 -9.81 -14.10
N LEU A 38 4.37 -8.57 -13.72
CA LEU A 38 4.83 -7.99 -12.46
C LEU A 38 3.89 -8.45 -11.34
N ALA A 39 4.41 -9.28 -10.44
CA ALA A 39 3.68 -9.93 -9.38
C ALA A 39 3.95 -9.28 -8.02
N TYR A 40 2.87 -9.02 -7.28
CA TYR A 40 2.93 -8.77 -5.85
C TYR A 40 2.41 -10.02 -5.12
N PRO A 41 3.22 -10.71 -4.30
CA PRO A 41 2.84 -11.99 -3.67
C PRO A 41 1.92 -11.78 -2.45
N ASP A 42 0.86 -10.99 -2.61
CA ASP A 42 -0.20 -10.79 -1.63
C ASP A 42 -1.47 -10.33 -2.36
N ALA A 43 -2.52 -10.04 -1.60
CA ALA A 43 -3.78 -9.55 -2.13
C ALA A 43 -3.61 -8.21 -2.85
N TYR A 44 -4.47 -7.98 -3.84
CA TYR A 44 -4.51 -6.75 -4.64
C TYR A 44 -4.43 -5.47 -3.79
N ASP A 45 -5.19 -5.38 -2.70
CA ASP A 45 -5.25 -4.18 -1.87
C ASP A 45 -3.88 -3.80 -1.31
N ILE A 46 -3.09 -4.80 -0.90
CA ILE A 46 -1.75 -4.59 -0.34
C ILE A 46 -0.78 -4.22 -1.47
N GLY A 47 -0.80 -4.96 -2.58
CA GLY A 47 0.10 -4.70 -3.69
C GLY A 47 -0.11 -3.33 -4.33
N MET A 48 -1.36 -2.88 -4.45
CA MET A 48 -1.68 -1.54 -4.95
C MET A 48 -1.35 -0.42 -3.96
N SER A 49 -1.15 -0.71 -2.68
CA SER A 49 -0.62 0.27 -1.72
C SER A 49 0.91 0.48 -1.82
N SER A 50 1.62 -0.37 -2.56
CA SER A 50 3.07 -0.28 -2.72
C SER A 50 3.48 0.71 -3.81
N TYR A 51 4.11 1.82 -3.41
CA TYR A 51 4.65 2.83 -4.32
C TYR A 51 5.72 2.24 -5.26
N GLY A 52 6.63 1.42 -4.74
CA GLY A 52 7.69 0.79 -5.54
C GLY A 52 7.13 -0.13 -6.63
N TYR A 53 6.07 -0.87 -6.32
CA TYR A 53 5.37 -1.71 -7.29
C TYR A 53 4.72 -0.89 -8.42
N GLN A 54 3.99 0.19 -8.08
CA GLN A 54 3.39 1.08 -9.07
C GLN A 54 4.44 1.79 -9.95
N LEU A 55 5.56 2.16 -9.34
CA LEU A 55 6.70 2.80 -10.01
C LEU A 55 7.35 1.87 -11.03
N LEU A 56 7.58 0.60 -10.69
CA LEU A 56 8.09 -0.40 -11.62
C LEU A 56 7.10 -0.65 -12.76
N TYR A 57 5.80 -0.82 -12.46
CA TYR A 57 4.77 -0.99 -13.48
C TYR A 57 4.76 0.16 -14.50
N SER A 58 4.76 1.40 -14.01
CA SER A 58 4.78 2.60 -14.86
C SER A 58 6.09 2.67 -15.67
N SER A 59 7.23 2.43 -15.03
CA SER A 59 8.54 2.48 -15.70
C SER A 59 8.64 1.45 -16.83
N ILE A 60 8.26 0.18 -16.58
CA ILE A 60 8.31 -0.85 -17.61
C ILE A 60 7.36 -0.52 -18.77
N ASN A 61 6.15 -0.07 -18.47
CA ASN A 61 5.17 0.26 -19.50
C ASN A 61 5.48 1.55 -20.30
N LYS A 62 6.48 2.36 -19.90
CA LYS A 62 6.98 3.46 -20.75
C LYS A 62 7.74 2.97 -21.99
N ALA A 63 8.28 1.74 -21.99
CA ALA A 63 8.96 1.16 -23.16
C ALA A 63 7.92 0.58 -24.14
N PRO A 64 7.75 1.13 -25.36
CA PRO A 64 6.65 0.74 -26.26
C PRO A 64 6.69 -0.73 -26.69
N GLU A 65 7.87 -1.33 -26.76
CA GLU A 65 8.09 -2.72 -27.17
C GLU A 65 7.94 -3.76 -26.05
N ILE A 66 7.72 -3.31 -24.81
CA ILE A 66 7.57 -4.19 -23.63
C ILE A 66 6.16 -4.04 -23.07
N LEU A 67 5.47 -5.16 -22.88
CA LEU A 67 4.19 -5.23 -22.19
C LEU A 67 4.43 -5.62 -20.74
N CYS A 68 3.81 -4.91 -19.80
CA CYS A 68 3.83 -5.31 -18.39
C CYS A 68 2.41 -5.36 -17.84
N ASP A 69 2.00 -6.56 -17.44
CA ASP A 69 0.78 -6.79 -16.67
C ASP A 69 1.10 -6.83 -15.18
N ARG A 70 0.11 -6.50 -14.37
CA ARG A 70 0.10 -6.72 -12.93
C ARG A 70 -0.53 -8.06 -12.60
N ALA A 71 -0.06 -8.68 -11.53
CA ALA A 71 -0.76 -9.79 -10.93
C ALA A 71 -0.55 -9.84 -9.41
N PHE A 72 -1.54 -10.44 -8.75
CA PHE A 72 -1.66 -10.51 -7.31
C PHE A 72 -2.07 -11.92 -6.94
N LEU A 73 -1.76 -12.36 -5.73
CA LEU A 73 -2.27 -13.64 -5.25
C LEU A 73 -3.78 -13.48 -4.94
N PRO A 74 -4.67 -14.27 -5.58
CA PRO A 74 -6.10 -14.19 -5.29
C PRO A 74 -6.39 -14.54 -3.83
N TRP A 75 -7.46 -13.96 -3.27
CA TRP A 75 -7.86 -14.33 -1.91
C TRP A 75 -8.19 -15.83 -1.81
N LYS A 76 -8.19 -16.39 -0.61
CA LYS A 76 -8.24 -17.85 -0.39
C LYS A 76 -9.43 -18.54 -1.05
N ASP A 77 -10.59 -17.89 -1.05
CA ASP A 77 -11.83 -18.40 -1.65
C ASP A 77 -11.70 -18.57 -3.18
N LEU A 78 -11.20 -17.55 -3.87
CA LEU A 78 -10.92 -17.63 -5.31
C LEU A 78 -9.73 -18.57 -5.61
N THR A 79 -8.68 -18.57 -4.78
CA THR A 79 -7.55 -19.50 -4.90
C THR A 79 -8.02 -20.95 -4.86
N GLN A 80 -8.86 -21.32 -3.89
CA GLN A 80 -9.40 -22.67 -3.78
C GLN A 80 -10.26 -23.03 -4.99
N TYR A 81 -11.10 -22.11 -5.46
CA TYR A 81 -11.91 -22.30 -6.66
C TYR A 81 -11.04 -22.52 -7.91
N MET A 82 -9.98 -21.73 -8.08
CA MET A 82 -9.05 -21.86 -9.19
C MET A 82 -8.33 -23.21 -9.19
N ILE A 83 -7.91 -23.70 -8.02
CA ILE A 83 -7.28 -25.02 -7.88
C ILE A 83 -8.26 -26.13 -8.29
N SER A 84 -9.47 -26.12 -7.72
CA SER A 84 -10.49 -27.15 -7.99
C SER A 84 -10.90 -27.20 -9.47
N ASN A 85 -10.87 -26.06 -10.16
CA ASN A 85 -11.27 -25.94 -11.57
C ASN A 85 -10.08 -25.87 -12.55
N LYS A 86 -8.85 -26.07 -12.06
CA LYS A 86 -7.60 -26.00 -12.87
C LYS A 86 -7.45 -24.70 -13.65
N ILE A 87 -7.86 -23.58 -13.06
CA ILE A 87 -7.81 -22.26 -13.67
C ILE A 87 -6.44 -21.64 -13.37
N PRO A 88 -5.61 -21.35 -14.39
CA PRO A 88 -4.31 -20.73 -14.18
C PRO A 88 -4.45 -19.29 -13.71
N LEU A 89 -3.50 -18.82 -12.91
CA LEU A 89 -3.32 -17.40 -12.62
C LEU A 89 -3.09 -16.60 -13.91
N TRP A 90 -3.58 -15.36 -13.94
CA TRP A 90 -3.55 -14.50 -15.11
C TRP A 90 -3.01 -13.11 -14.80
N GLY A 91 -2.51 -12.43 -15.84
CA GLY A 91 -2.20 -11.00 -15.82
C GLY A 91 -3.47 -10.17 -15.89
N LEU A 92 -3.58 -9.15 -15.04
CA LEU A 92 -4.79 -8.36 -14.85
C LEU A 92 -5.19 -7.63 -16.14
N GLU A 93 -4.24 -6.98 -16.83
CA GLU A 93 -4.49 -6.14 -17.99
C GLU A 93 -4.90 -6.92 -19.24
N THR A 94 -4.17 -7.99 -19.57
CA THR A 94 -4.39 -8.77 -20.81
C THR A 94 -5.22 -10.02 -20.62
N SER A 95 -5.47 -10.43 -19.37
CA SER A 95 -6.18 -11.68 -19.03
C SER A 95 -5.51 -12.93 -19.62
N ARG A 96 -4.19 -12.86 -19.84
CA ARG A 96 -3.33 -13.95 -20.32
C ARG A 96 -2.84 -14.80 -19.16
N LYS A 97 -2.67 -16.10 -19.40
CA LYS A 97 -2.16 -17.01 -18.37
C LYS A 97 -0.73 -16.61 -18.00
N ALA A 98 -0.37 -16.74 -16.73
CA ALA A 98 0.98 -16.40 -16.26
C ALA A 98 2.09 -17.16 -17.01
N LEU A 99 1.84 -18.42 -17.38
CA LEU A 99 2.75 -19.24 -18.18
C LEU A 99 3.01 -18.71 -19.61
N GLU A 100 2.14 -17.83 -20.15
CA GLU A 100 2.31 -17.25 -21.49
C GLU A 100 3.27 -16.04 -21.51
N PHE A 101 3.70 -15.54 -20.34
CA PHE A 101 4.62 -14.40 -20.24
C PHE A 101 6.07 -14.83 -20.44
N ASP A 102 6.93 -13.87 -20.80
CA ASP A 102 8.37 -14.10 -20.91
C ASP A 102 9.06 -14.06 -19.53
N LEU A 103 8.61 -13.17 -18.66
CA LEU A 103 9.12 -12.97 -17.30
C LEU A 103 7.97 -12.94 -16.29
N LEU A 104 8.19 -13.57 -15.13
CA LEU A 104 7.38 -13.39 -13.92
C LEU A 104 8.25 -12.68 -12.87
N ALA A 105 7.91 -11.45 -12.51
CA ALA A 105 8.74 -10.59 -11.66
C ALA A 105 8.09 -10.28 -10.32
N PHE A 106 8.60 -10.85 -9.22
CA PHE A 106 8.08 -10.63 -7.88
C PHE A 106 8.65 -9.39 -7.20
N SER A 107 7.80 -8.58 -6.56
CA SER A 107 8.21 -7.50 -5.66
C SER A 107 8.05 -7.90 -4.19
N LEU A 108 9.15 -8.27 -3.53
CA LEU A 108 9.18 -8.84 -2.18
C LEU A 108 9.46 -7.78 -1.10
N HIS A 109 8.49 -7.54 -0.22
CA HIS A 109 8.55 -6.47 0.80
C HIS A 109 8.74 -6.96 2.24
N TYR A 110 8.29 -8.19 2.56
CA TYR A 110 8.39 -8.82 3.88
C TYR A 110 8.54 -10.33 3.72
N GLU A 111 9.19 -10.99 4.69
CA GLU A 111 9.56 -12.40 4.59
C GLU A 111 8.35 -13.36 4.73
N LEU A 112 7.31 -12.95 5.46
CA LEU A 112 6.10 -13.77 5.64
C LEU A 112 5.29 -13.98 4.34
N CYS A 113 5.66 -13.36 3.22
CA CYS A 113 5.05 -13.65 1.90
C CYS A 113 5.73 -14.79 1.12
N TYR A 114 6.77 -15.44 1.66
CA TYR A 114 7.51 -16.45 0.90
C TYR A 114 6.66 -17.67 0.48
N THR A 115 5.73 -18.09 1.34
CA THR A 115 4.73 -19.14 1.01
C THR A 115 3.78 -18.68 -0.10
N ASN A 116 3.41 -17.39 -0.12
CA ASN A 116 2.60 -16.79 -1.18
C ASN A 116 3.30 -16.84 -2.55
N VAL A 117 4.63 -16.69 -2.62
CA VAL A 117 5.40 -16.86 -3.87
C VAL A 117 5.22 -18.27 -4.44
N LEU A 118 5.27 -19.29 -3.59
CA LEU A 118 5.07 -20.69 -4.00
C LEU A 118 3.62 -20.97 -4.45
N TRP A 119 2.63 -20.42 -3.74
CA TRP A 119 1.23 -20.46 -4.20
C TRP A 119 1.04 -19.78 -5.54
N PHE A 120 1.71 -18.66 -5.77
CA PHE A 120 1.66 -17.93 -7.03
C PHE A 120 2.24 -18.77 -8.18
N LEU A 121 3.41 -19.38 -8.00
CA LEU A 121 4.01 -20.28 -8.98
C LEU A 121 3.12 -21.49 -9.28
N LYS A 122 2.56 -22.12 -8.23
CA LYS A 122 1.61 -23.25 -8.36
C LYS A 122 0.38 -22.87 -9.16
N LEU A 123 -0.28 -21.74 -8.85
CA LEU A 123 -1.44 -21.26 -9.59
C LEU A 123 -1.07 -20.82 -11.02
N SER A 124 0.15 -20.34 -11.23
CA SER A 124 0.67 -19.96 -12.54
C SER A 124 1.00 -21.16 -13.44
N GLN A 125 0.99 -22.38 -12.89
CA GLN A 125 1.39 -23.62 -13.57
C GLN A 125 2.86 -23.57 -14.06
N ILE A 126 3.71 -22.82 -13.35
CA ILE A 126 5.16 -22.75 -13.58
C ILE A 126 5.83 -23.71 -12.59
N PRO A 127 6.83 -24.51 -13.01
CA PRO A 127 7.57 -25.36 -12.09
C PRO A 127 8.11 -24.58 -10.88
N LEU A 128 7.91 -25.13 -9.68
CA LEU A 128 8.28 -24.47 -8.43
C LEU A 128 9.78 -24.25 -8.35
N PHE A 129 10.57 -25.28 -8.60
CA PHE A 129 12.03 -25.18 -8.58
C PHE A 129 12.56 -24.64 -9.91
N SER A 130 13.54 -23.76 -9.81
CA SER A 130 14.23 -23.16 -10.95
C SER A 130 14.86 -24.21 -11.87
N ILE A 131 15.38 -25.30 -11.29
CA ILE A 131 16.04 -26.39 -12.03
C ILE A 131 15.07 -27.20 -12.91
N ASP A 132 13.78 -27.20 -12.58
CA ASP A 132 12.76 -27.95 -13.33
C ASP A 132 12.20 -27.14 -14.52
N ARG A 133 12.63 -25.89 -14.70
CA ARG A 133 12.12 -24.98 -15.74
C ARG A 133 12.85 -25.16 -17.06
N THR A 134 12.08 -25.10 -18.13
CA THR A 134 12.51 -25.30 -19.52
C THR A 134 12.43 -23.99 -20.31
N GLU A 135 12.81 -24.04 -21.60
CA GLU A 135 12.64 -22.93 -22.55
C GLU A 135 11.18 -22.46 -22.72
N LYS A 136 10.20 -23.27 -22.31
CA LYS A 136 8.77 -22.92 -22.38
C LYS A 136 8.29 -22.11 -21.17
N ASP A 137 9.06 -22.10 -20.09
CA ASP A 137 8.69 -21.47 -18.83
C ASP A 137 9.27 -20.05 -18.74
N PRO A 138 8.52 -19.08 -18.17
CA PRO A 138 9.03 -17.74 -17.96
C PRO A 138 10.29 -17.73 -17.09
N ILE A 139 11.13 -16.71 -17.27
CA ILE A 139 12.17 -16.39 -16.28
C ILE A 139 11.49 -15.82 -15.05
N VAL A 140 11.64 -16.47 -13.90
CA VAL A 140 11.12 -16.01 -12.63
C VAL A 140 12.18 -15.16 -11.94
N VAL A 141 11.88 -13.89 -11.74
CA VAL A 141 12.79 -12.94 -11.10
C VAL A 141 12.16 -12.36 -9.84
N ALA A 142 12.98 -11.89 -8.90
CA ALA A 142 12.51 -11.22 -7.69
C ALA A 142 13.33 -9.96 -7.39
N GLY A 143 12.68 -8.93 -6.86
CA GLY A 143 13.31 -7.72 -6.35
C GLY A 143 12.67 -7.27 -5.03
N GLY A 144 13.13 -6.15 -4.49
CA GLY A 144 12.68 -5.60 -3.22
C GLY A 144 13.57 -5.96 -2.03
N PRO A 145 13.33 -5.36 -0.85
CA PRO A 145 14.25 -5.42 0.29
C PRO A 145 14.51 -6.83 0.84
N CYS A 146 13.60 -7.78 0.65
CA CYS A 146 13.81 -9.17 1.07
C CYS A 146 14.91 -9.88 0.25
N CYS A 147 15.18 -9.41 -0.97
CA CYS A 147 16.24 -10.00 -1.81
C CYS A 147 17.66 -9.74 -1.29
N LEU A 148 17.81 -8.94 -0.22
CA LEU A 148 19.09 -8.73 0.45
C LEU A 148 19.54 -9.94 1.29
N ASN A 149 18.63 -10.88 1.57
CA ASN A 149 18.94 -12.27 1.85
C ASN A 149 18.11 -13.17 0.92
N PRO A 150 18.65 -13.57 -0.26
CA PRO A 150 17.90 -14.32 -1.26
C PRO A 150 17.78 -15.82 -0.92
N LEU A 151 18.54 -16.32 0.07
CA LEU A 151 18.72 -17.75 0.31
C LEU A 151 17.43 -18.53 0.60
N PRO A 152 16.47 -18.01 1.40
CA PRO A 152 15.21 -18.72 1.66
C PRO A 152 14.36 -18.97 0.40
N LEU A 153 14.59 -18.21 -0.67
CA LEU A 153 13.88 -18.36 -1.95
C LEU A 153 14.79 -18.83 -3.10
N LYS A 154 16.09 -19.04 -2.85
CA LYS A 154 17.11 -19.33 -3.87
C LYS A 154 16.71 -20.46 -4.84
N PRO A 155 16.12 -21.59 -4.40
CA PRO A 155 15.76 -22.65 -5.34
C PRO A 155 14.54 -22.34 -6.23
N PHE A 156 13.76 -21.32 -5.90
CA PHE A 156 12.49 -21.01 -6.58
C PHE A 156 12.59 -19.82 -7.54
N ILE A 157 13.68 -19.05 -7.49
CA ILE A 157 13.84 -17.80 -8.26
C ILE A 157 15.08 -17.94 -9.15
N ASP A 158 14.93 -17.57 -10.42
CA ASP A 158 16.02 -17.67 -11.40
C ASP A 158 17.02 -16.51 -11.29
N ALA A 159 16.54 -15.30 -10.96
CA ALA A 159 17.39 -14.14 -10.76
C ALA A 159 16.84 -13.15 -9.72
N PHE A 160 17.73 -12.57 -8.92
CA PHE A 160 17.42 -11.57 -7.90
C PHE A 160 17.99 -10.20 -8.27
N PHE A 161 17.11 -9.21 -8.38
CA PHE A 161 17.42 -7.83 -8.67
C PHE A 161 17.73 -7.09 -7.36
N ILE A 162 18.99 -6.70 -7.16
CA ILE A 162 19.44 -6.11 -5.89
C ILE A 162 19.49 -4.59 -5.97
N GLY A 163 18.68 -3.92 -5.15
CA GLY A 163 18.66 -2.46 -5.04
C GLY A 163 17.52 -1.80 -5.80
N GLU A 164 17.82 -0.60 -6.32
CA GLU A 164 16.87 0.29 -6.99
C GLU A 164 16.97 0.10 -8.49
N TRP A 165 15.85 -0.11 -9.17
CA TRP A 165 15.83 -0.60 -10.56
C TRP A 165 14.99 0.23 -11.50
N GLU A 166 14.13 1.09 -10.98
CA GLU A 166 13.11 1.73 -11.77
C GLU A 166 13.64 2.66 -12.87
N VAL A 167 14.91 3.09 -12.82
CA VAL A 167 15.53 3.89 -13.89
C VAL A 167 16.18 3.00 -14.95
N GLU A 168 16.89 1.93 -14.55
CA GLU A 168 17.69 1.10 -15.49
C GLU A 168 16.96 -0.14 -15.99
N ILE A 169 15.82 -0.51 -15.39
CA ILE A 169 15.07 -1.73 -15.74
C ILE A 169 14.74 -1.80 -17.23
N LYS A 170 14.44 -0.67 -17.87
CA LYS A 170 14.08 -0.60 -19.30
C LYS A 170 15.21 -1.11 -20.19
N GLU A 171 16.45 -0.72 -19.91
CA GLU A 171 17.61 -1.13 -20.71
C GLU A 171 17.90 -2.63 -20.55
N VAL A 172 17.76 -3.16 -19.32
CA VAL A 172 17.88 -4.60 -19.07
C VAL A 172 16.80 -5.36 -19.82
N LEU A 173 15.54 -4.97 -19.69
CA LEU A 173 14.43 -5.63 -20.37
C LEU A 173 14.54 -5.54 -21.90
N LYS A 174 15.05 -4.42 -22.43
CA LYS A 174 15.31 -4.26 -23.87
C LYS A 174 16.36 -5.28 -24.35
N LYS A 175 17.45 -5.48 -23.60
CA LYS A 175 18.43 -6.55 -23.90
C LYS A 175 17.77 -7.93 -23.87
N LEU A 176 16.95 -8.23 -22.86
CA LEU A 176 16.22 -9.51 -22.79
C LEU A 176 15.23 -9.73 -23.94
N SER A 177 14.71 -8.65 -24.54
CA SER A 177 13.81 -8.72 -25.70
C SER A 177 14.51 -9.13 -27.00
N SER A 178 15.85 -9.11 -27.04
CA SER A 178 16.64 -9.48 -28.22
C SER A 178 16.71 -10.99 -28.45
N THR A 179 16.38 -11.79 -27.44
CA THR A 179 16.42 -13.25 -27.51
C THR A 179 15.19 -13.88 -26.84
N ARG A 180 14.87 -15.10 -27.27
CA ARG A 180 13.87 -15.97 -26.64
C ARG A 180 14.50 -17.08 -25.81
N SER A 181 15.80 -17.34 -25.97
CA SER A 181 16.47 -18.41 -25.22
C SER A 181 16.55 -18.07 -23.74
N ARG A 182 16.10 -19.01 -22.90
CA ARG A 182 16.21 -18.94 -21.45
C ARG A 182 17.68 -18.83 -21.02
N GLN A 183 18.55 -19.67 -21.58
CA GLN A 183 19.97 -19.66 -21.23
C GLN A 183 20.64 -18.32 -21.56
N GLU A 184 20.35 -17.75 -22.74
CA GLU A 184 20.89 -16.44 -23.12
C GLU A 184 20.33 -15.32 -22.23
N ARG A 185 19.03 -15.33 -21.92
CA ARG A 185 18.43 -14.37 -20.98
C ARG A 185 19.09 -14.43 -19.59
N LEU A 186 19.31 -15.62 -19.05
CA LEU A 186 20.00 -15.79 -17.76
C LEU A 186 21.45 -15.30 -17.82
N SER A 187 22.13 -15.52 -18.95
CA SER A 187 23.49 -15.01 -19.16
C SER A 187 23.53 -13.48 -19.19
N ILE A 188 22.61 -12.84 -19.94
CA ILE A 188 22.45 -11.37 -19.97
C ILE A 188 22.19 -10.81 -18.57
N LEU A 189 21.36 -11.50 -17.77
CA LEU A 189 21.10 -11.10 -16.39
C LEU A 189 22.35 -11.25 -15.52
N ALA A 190 23.08 -12.36 -15.64
CA ALA A 190 24.26 -12.66 -14.83
C ALA A 190 25.45 -11.73 -15.12
N GLU A 191 25.55 -11.16 -16.32
CA GLU A 191 26.52 -10.13 -16.69
C GLU A 191 26.32 -8.82 -15.92
N HIS A 192 25.10 -8.53 -15.46
CA HIS A 192 24.82 -7.31 -14.72
C HIS A 192 25.32 -7.44 -13.27
N PRO A 193 26.21 -6.56 -12.78
CA PRO A 193 26.85 -6.69 -11.45
C PRO A 193 25.87 -6.58 -10.28
N ASN A 194 24.64 -6.15 -10.55
CA ASN A 194 23.58 -5.94 -9.56
C ASN A 194 22.49 -7.02 -9.57
N ILE A 195 22.63 -8.05 -10.39
CA ILE A 195 21.67 -9.16 -10.47
C ILE A 195 22.36 -10.44 -10.04
N TYR A 196 21.80 -11.10 -9.03
CA TYR A 196 22.28 -12.39 -8.56
C TYR A 196 21.52 -13.50 -9.28
N VAL A 197 22.22 -14.31 -10.06
CA VAL A 197 21.68 -15.47 -10.79
C VAL A 197 22.28 -16.71 -10.15
N PRO A 198 21.54 -17.45 -9.29
CA PRO A 198 22.10 -18.53 -8.47
C PRO A 198 22.86 -19.62 -9.24
N SER A 199 22.52 -19.84 -10.52
CA SER A 199 23.16 -20.84 -11.37
C SER A 199 24.42 -20.35 -12.10
N LEU A 200 24.67 -19.04 -12.17
CA LEU A 200 25.71 -18.47 -13.04
C LEU A 200 26.72 -17.57 -12.30
N ASN A 201 26.35 -16.90 -11.22
CA ASN A 201 27.26 -16.03 -10.48
C ASN A 201 27.17 -16.24 -8.95
N LYS A 202 28.16 -15.69 -8.22
CA LYS A 202 28.35 -15.96 -6.78
C LYS A 202 27.65 -14.96 -5.84
N GLY A 203 27.09 -13.91 -6.40
CA GLY A 203 26.57 -12.78 -5.63
C GLY A 203 26.33 -11.55 -6.50
N ALA A 204 25.82 -10.49 -5.88
CA ALA A 204 25.55 -9.24 -6.57
C ALA A 204 25.71 -8.04 -5.65
N LYS A 205 25.93 -6.88 -6.26
CA LYS A 205 25.99 -5.60 -5.56
C LYS A 205 24.66 -4.87 -5.64
N ARG A 206 24.31 -4.08 -4.64
CA ARG A 206 23.12 -3.22 -4.68
C ARG A 206 23.28 -2.09 -5.70
N LEU A 207 22.30 -1.94 -6.58
CA LEU A 207 22.15 -0.77 -7.45
C LEU A 207 21.55 0.40 -6.67
N ILE A 208 22.12 1.60 -6.82
CA ILE A 208 21.67 2.84 -6.20
C ILE A 208 21.49 3.86 -7.33
N GLN A 209 20.29 4.43 -7.46
CA GLN A 209 19.95 5.30 -8.59
C GLN A 209 19.54 6.70 -8.13
N PRO A 210 19.55 7.72 -8.97
CA PRO A 210 18.84 8.96 -8.64
C PRO A 210 17.38 8.67 -8.26
N LEU A 211 16.77 9.55 -7.47
CA LEU A 211 15.32 9.49 -7.26
C LEU A 211 14.64 9.54 -8.62
N SER A 212 13.93 8.47 -8.93
CA SER A 212 13.33 8.21 -10.23
C SER A 212 12.16 9.13 -10.55
N GLU A 213 11.69 9.13 -11.79
CA GLU A 213 10.45 9.83 -12.14
C GLU A 213 9.26 9.26 -11.34
N TYR A 214 8.25 10.10 -11.11
CA TYR A 214 6.99 9.67 -10.52
C TYR A 214 6.23 8.69 -11.44
N PRO A 215 5.42 7.75 -10.91
CA PRO A 215 4.54 6.91 -11.73
C PRO A 215 3.64 7.77 -12.62
N ASP A 216 3.82 7.70 -13.93
CA ASP A 216 3.20 8.63 -14.87
C ASP A 216 2.69 7.90 -16.12
N PRO A 217 1.36 7.87 -16.37
CA PRO A 217 0.31 8.35 -15.46
C PRO A 217 0.17 7.43 -14.23
N PRO A 218 -0.15 7.97 -13.03
CA PRO A 218 -0.44 7.16 -11.85
C PRO A 218 -1.80 6.45 -11.98
N LEU A 219 -1.88 5.23 -11.45
CA LEU A 219 -3.09 4.40 -11.50
C LEU A 219 -4.19 4.94 -10.59
N VAL A 220 -5.45 4.76 -11.00
CA VAL A 220 -6.62 5.00 -10.13
C VAL A 220 -7.34 3.68 -9.91
N THR A 221 -7.31 3.19 -8.68
CA THR A 221 -7.93 1.91 -8.33
C THR A 221 -9.46 1.98 -8.42
N LEU A 222 -10.07 0.85 -8.76
CA LEU A 222 -11.54 0.71 -8.81
C LEU A 222 -12.15 0.32 -7.47
N VAL A 223 -11.33 -0.18 -6.55
CA VAL A 223 -11.70 -0.53 -5.18
C VAL A 223 -10.82 0.23 -4.21
N ASP A 224 -11.35 0.48 -3.01
CA ASP A 224 -10.58 1.13 -1.97
C ASP A 224 -9.45 0.23 -1.47
N VAL A 225 -8.26 0.82 -1.39
CA VAL A 225 -7.02 0.17 -0.96
C VAL A 225 -6.38 0.99 0.15
N PRO A 226 -5.56 0.38 1.03
CA PRO A 226 -4.74 1.15 1.95
C PRO A 226 -3.94 2.21 1.19
N HIS A 227 -3.96 3.44 1.69
CA HIS A 227 -3.23 4.56 1.10
C HIS A 227 -3.66 4.91 -0.34
N ASN A 228 -4.96 4.80 -0.64
CA ASN A 228 -5.59 5.17 -1.92
C ASN A 228 -5.58 6.70 -2.17
N ARG A 229 -4.42 7.25 -2.53
CA ARG A 229 -4.15 8.69 -2.67
C ARG A 229 -2.92 8.97 -3.52
N ILE A 230 -2.69 10.23 -3.88
CA ILE A 230 -1.44 10.65 -4.51
C ILE A 230 -0.29 10.46 -3.51
N THR A 231 0.64 9.54 -3.77
CA THR A 231 1.77 9.27 -2.89
C THR A 231 3.06 9.76 -3.53
N ILE A 232 3.66 10.83 -3.01
CA ILE A 232 4.88 11.44 -3.58
C ILE A 232 6.07 11.11 -2.67
N GLU A 233 7.05 10.35 -3.19
CA GLU A 233 8.31 10.09 -2.49
C GLU A 233 9.17 11.37 -2.45
N ILE A 234 9.23 12.03 -1.29
CA ILE A 234 10.00 13.28 -1.14
C ILE A 234 11.48 13.03 -0.83
N ALA A 235 11.78 11.86 -0.26
CA ALA A 235 13.14 11.46 0.06
C ALA A 235 13.27 9.93 0.14
N ARG A 236 14.42 9.42 -0.33
CA ARG A 236 14.81 8.02 -0.19
C ARG A 236 16.03 7.90 0.71
N GLY A 237 16.03 6.90 1.59
CA GLY A 237 17.04 6.72 2.63
C GLY A 237 16.74 7.49 3.91
N CYS A 238 17.47 7.19 4.97
CA CYS A 238 17.37 7.85 6.27
C CYS A 238 18.76 8.09 6.86
N GLY A 239 19.04 9.33 7.26
CA GLY A 239 20.36 9.72 7.76
C GLY A 239 20.62 9.37 9.23
N ARG A 240 19.60 8.91 9.96
CA ARG A 240 19.64 8.77 11.43
C ARG A 240 20.41 7.54 11.93
N GLY A 241 20.45 6.45 11.15
CA GLY A 241 21.26 5.27 11.49
C GLY A 241 20.85 4.53 12.78
N CYS A 242 19.55 4.32 13.01
CA CYS A 242 19.08 3.48 14.12
C CYS A 242 19.52 2.03 13.90
N ARG A 243 20.25 1.43 14.84
CA ARG A 243 21.02 0.18 14.67
C ARG A 243 20.19 -1.08 14.36
N PHE A 244 18.89 -1.06 14.65
CA PHE A 244 17.96 -2.13 14.30
C PHE A 244 17.32 -1.95 12.90
N CYS A 245 17.36 -0.75 12.34
CA CYS A 245 16.50 -0.36 11.23
C CYS A 245 17.10 -0.78 9.89
N HIS A 246 16.64 -1.89 9.32
CA HIS A 246 17.07 -2.38 8.00
C HIS A 246 17.04 -1.29 6.92
N ALA A 247 15.89 -0.63 6.74
CA ALA A 247 15.71 0.47 5.78
C ALA A 247 16.68 1.65 6.01
N GLY A 248 17.05 1.94 7.26
CA GLY A 248 17.97 3.03 7.61
C GLY A 248 19.42 2.78 7.17
N PHE A 249 19.79 1.53 6.89
CA PHE A 249 21.07 1.15 6.32
C PHE A 249 20.94 0.92 4.82
N VAL A 250 19.99 0.09 4.38
CA VAL A 250 19.97 -0.43 3.00
C VAL A 250 19.44 0.53 1.93
N TYR A 251 18.93 1.70 2.31
CA TYR A 251 18.54 2.76 1.36
C TYR A 251 19.49 3.96 1.35
N ARG A 252 20.65 3.88 2.03
CA ARG A 252 21.66 4.94 1.99
C ARG A 252 22.26 5.09 0.58
N PRO A 253 22.68 6.31 0.19
CA PRO A 253 22.59 7.58 0.92
C PRO A 253 21.21 8.25 0.86
N VAL A 254 20.99 9.24 1.73
CA VAL A 254 19.79 10.09 1.72
C VAL A 254 19.77 10.95 0.45
N ARG A 255 18.68 10.87 -0.30
CA ARG A 255 18.42 11.69 -1.48
C ARG A 255 17.05 12.34 -1.32
N GLU A 256 16.97 13.65 -1.48
CA GLU A 256 15.75 14.45 -1.39
C GLU A 256 15.38 14.98 -2.78
N ARG A 257 14.07 15.07 -3.08
CA ARG A 257 13.56 15.83 -4.23
C ARG A 257 13.56 17.32 -3.92
N GLU A 258 13.57 18.17 -4.94
CA GLU A 258 13.35 19.61 -4.73
C GLU A 258 11.84 19.92 -4.56
N PRO A 259 11.44 20.91 -3.73
CA PRO A 259 10.03 21.24 -3.51
C PRO A 259 9.22 21.52 -4.78
N ASP A 260 9.81 22.21 -5.76
CA ASP A 260 9.15 22.52 -7.02
C ASP A 260 8.91 21.27 -7.90
N GLU A 261 9.72 20.22 -7.75
CA GLU A 261 9.45 18.94 -8.38
C GLU A 261 8.22 18.26 -7.74
N ILE A 262 8.15 18.26 -6.40
CA ILE A 262 7.01 17.71 -5.64
C ILE A 262 5.70 18.40 -6.04
N ILE A 263 5.72 19.73 -6.19
CA ILE A 263 4.56 20.52 -6.59
C ILE A 263 4.09 20.18 -8.01
N ARG A 264 5.02 20.07 -8.97
CA ARG A 264 4.70 19.69 -10.35
C ARG A 264 4.11 18.28 -10.44
N ILE A 265 4.65 17.34 -9.64
CA ILE A 265 4.10 16.00 -9.51
C ILE A 265 2.67 16.07 -8.96
N LEU A 266 2.43 16.84 -7.89
CA LEU A 266 1.09 16.98 -7.32
C LEU A 266 0.08 17.51 -8.35
N GLU A 267 0.40 18.62 -9.02
CA GLU A 267 -0.49 19.25 -10.00
C GLU A 267 -0.84 18.30 -11.15
N LYS A 268 0.18 17.63 -11.71
CA LYS A 268 -0.01 16.66 -12.78
C LYS A 268 -0.85 15.46 -12.31
N SER A 269 -0.55 14.92 -11.13
CA SER A 269 -1.25 13.75 -10.58
C SER A 269 -2.69 14.05 -10.25
N GLU A 270 -3.01 15.20 -9.66
CA GLU A 270 -4.39 15.62 -9.40
C GLU A 270 -5.20 15.68 -10.70
N LYS A 271 -4.65 16.29 -11.75
CA LYS A 271 -5.30 16.37 -13.06
C LYS A 271 -5.55 14.98 -13.69
N LEU A 272 -4.60 14.06 -13.55
CA LEU A 272 -4.68 12.72 -14.15
C LEU A 272 -5.53 11.73 -13.33
N THR A 273 -5.69 11.96 -12.03
CA THR A 273 -6.33 10.99 -11.13
C THR A 273 -7.60 11.50 -10.47
N GLY A 274 -7.75 12.81 -10.30
CA GLY A 274 -8.80 13.41 -9.50
C GLY A 274 -8.74 13.07 -8.02
N TYR A 275 -7.62 12.50 -7.54
CA TYR A 275 -7.48 12.14 -6.13
C TYR A 275 -7.63 13.36 -5.20
N GLU A 276 -8.32 13.12 -4.11
CA GLU A 276 -8.72 14.08 -3.08
C GLU A 276 -7.77 14.13 -1.88
N GLU A 277 -6.70 13.32 -1.89
CA GLU A 277 -5.68 13.27 -0.86
C GLU A 277 -4.27 13.14 -1.47
N VAL A 278 -3.28 13.79 -0.85
CA VAL A 278 -1.85 13.64 -1.14
C VAL A 278 -1.09 13.22 0.12
N SER A 279 -0.08 12.36 -0.02
CA SER A 279 0.82 11.96 1.04
C SER A 279 2.29 12.11 0.65
N LEU A 280 3.10 12.55 1.62
CA LEU A 280 4.54 12.72 1.47
C LEU A 280 5.27 11.48 1.99
N LEU A 281 5.70 10.61 1.09
CA LEU A 281 6.38 9.35 1.39
C LEU A 281 7.88 9.58 1.64
N SER A 282 8.37 9.12 2.78
CA SER A 282 9.80 8.95 3.08
C SER A 282 9.97 8.11 4.35
N LEU A 283 11.21 7.70 4.66
CA LEU A 283 11.52 7.04 5.94
C LEU A 283 11.50 8.01 7.13
N SER A 284 11.67 9.31 6.91
CA SER A 284 11.55 10.33 7.93
C SER A 284 11.16 11.68 7.34
N THR A 285 9.85 11.92 7.21
CA THR A 285 9.29 13.09 6.52
C THR A 285 9.72 14.41 7.16
N THR A 286 9.92 14.42 8.47
CA THR A 286 10.32 15.61 9.23
C THR A 286 11.80 15.94 9.12
N ASP A 287 12.61 15.00 8.63
CA ASP A 287 14.03 15.22 8.41
C ASP A 287 14.31 15.80 7.03
N TYR A 288 13.29 15.90 6.16
CA TYR A 288 13.40 16.52 4.85
C TYR A 288 13.76 18.00 5.00
N SER A 289 14.84 18.42 4.34
CA SER A 289 15.50 19.73 4.57
C SER A 289 14.59 20.94 4.40
N LYS A 290 13.52 20.82 3.59
CA LYS A 290 12.57 21.90 3.27
C LYS A 290 11.14 21.62 3.75
N ILE A 291 10.99 20.81 4.79
CA ILE A 291 9.67 20.34 5.22
C ILE A 291 8.73 21.47 5.68
N GLU A 292 9.25 22.47 6.39
CA GLU A 292 8.46 23.61 6.85
C GLU A 292 7.91 24.42 5.66
N ASP A 293 8.79 24.81 4.73
CA ASP A 293 8.41 25.58 3.54
C ASP A 293 7.42 24.78 2.66
N LEU A 294 7.66 23.48 2.47
CA LEU A 294 6.80 22.61 1.68
C LEU A 294 5.40 22.43 2.29
N ILE A 295 5.29 22.14 3.59
CA ILE A 295 3.98 21.95 4.24
C ILE A 295 3.16 23.24 4.23
N VAL A 296 3.79 24.39 4.48
CA VAL A 296 3.09 25.70 4.43
C VAL A 296 2.54 25.94 3.02
N TYR A 297 3.35 25.69 2.00
CA TYR A 297 2.93 25.87 0.61
C TYR A 297 1.79 24.93 0.23
N LEU A 298 1.93 23.64 0.52
CA LEU A 298 0.89 22.64 0.25
C LEU A 298 -0.40 22.92 1.02
N GLY A 299 -0.31 23.42 2.26
CA GLY A 299 -1.49 23.77 3.07
C GLY A 299 -2.38 24.84 2.43
N ASN A 300 -1.77 25.83 1.75
CA ASN A 300 -2.53 26.86 1.03
C ASN A 300 -3.21 26.29 -0.24
N ILE A 301 -2.53 25.42 -0.97
CA ILE A 301 -3.11 24.70 -2.12
C ILE A 301 -4.28 23.81 -1.66
N ALA A 302 -4.07 23.06 -0.59
CA ALA A 302 -5.06 22.14 -0.03
C ALA A 302 -6.38 22.81 0.32
N GLU A 303 -6.30 24.01 0.92
CA GLU A 303 -7.45 24.82 1.29
C GLU A 303 -8.26 25.29 0.07
N GLN A 304 -7.59 25.73 -1.01
CA GLN A 304 -8.24 26.24 -2.22
C GLN A 304 -8.85 25.14 -3.10
N ASN A 305 -8.26 23.94 -3.07
CA ASN A 305 -8.60 22.85 -3.99
C ASN A 305 -9.29 21.65 -3.30
N MET A 306 -9.66 21.81 -2.04
CA MET A 306 -10.31 20.78 -1.21
C MET A 306 -9.54 19.45 -1.23
N LEU A 307 -8.21 19.56 -1.16
CA LEU A 307 -7.27 18.43 -1.12
C LEU A 307 -6.86 18.16 0.33
N SER A 308 -6.86 16.89 0.74
CA SER A 308 -6.36 16.46 2.04
C SER A 308 -4.85 16.21 1.97
N ILE A 309 -4.10 16.58 3.01
CA ILE A 309 -2.67 16.25 3.12
C ILE A 309 -2.49 15.25 4.25
N ALA A 310 -2.07 14.04 3.89
CA ALA A 310 -1.73 12.97 4.82
C ALA A 310 -0.22 12.94 5.08
N LEU A 311 0.18 13.28 6.29
CA LEU A 311 1.57 13.22 6.73
C LEU A 311 1.80 11.90 7.48
N PRO A 312 2.60 10.96 6.93
CA PRO A 312 2.59 9.57 7.39
C PRO A 312 3.22 9.36 8.78
N SER A 313 4.08 10.25 9.25
CA SER A 313 4.52 10.30 10.66
C SER A 313 5.39 11.54 10.93
N PHE A 314 5.42 12.01 12.17
CA PHE A 314 6.33 13.05 12.63
C PHE A 314 7.32 12.44 13.62
N ARG A 315 8.62 12.71 13.45
CA ARG A 315 9.57 12.43 14.52
C ARG A 315 9.28 13.38 15.68
N ALA A 316 9.44 12.91 16.91
CA ALA A 316 9.43 13.82 18.05
C ALA A 316 10.59 14.82 17.97
N GLY A 317 10.33 16.06 18.35
CA GLY A 317 11.27 17.18 18.30
C GLY A 317 11.13 18.12 17.09
N THR A 318 10.37 17.75 16.04
CA THR A 318 10.38 18.49 14.76
C THR A 318 9.11 19.32 14.49
N LEU A 319 8.19 19.43 15.45
CA LEU A 319 6.97 20.23 15.31
C LEU A 319 7.24 21.72 15.60
N THR A 320 7.27 22.54 14.55
CA THR A 320 7.34 24.00 14.65
C THR A 320 5.94 24.64 14.67
N PRO A 321 5.77 25.85 15.22
CA PRO A 321 4.48 26.55 15.21
C PRO A 321 3.88 26.73 13.80
N LYS A 322 4.73 27.03 12.80
CA LYS A 322 4.30 27.17 11.40
C LYS A 322 3.77 25.86 10.81
N ILE A 323 4.45 24.75 11.09
CA ILE A 323 3.98 23.41 10.69
C ILE A 323 2.63 23.10 11.35
N ILE A 324 2.48 23.41 12.64
CA ILE A 324 1.21 23.24 13.36
C ILE A 324 0.08 24.05 12.71
N GLU A 325 0.34 25.30 12.35
CA GLU A 325 -0.64 26.17 11.70
C GLU A 325 -1.05 25.64 10.32
N ALA A 326 -0.07 25.26 9.50
CA ALA A 326 -0.35 24.66 8.19
C ALA A 326 -1.15 23.35 8.31
N ILE A 327 -0.86 22.51 9.31
CA ILE A 327 -1.60 21.27 9.56
C ILE A 327 -3.00 21.52 10.15
N LYS A 328 -3.28 22.68 10.77
CA LYS A 328 -4.66 23.00 11.19
C LYS A 328 -5.60 23.11 9.98
N LYS A 329 -5.07 23.42 8.80
CA LYS A 329 -5.83 23.55 7.55
C LYS A 329 -6.13 22.21 6.87
N VAL A 330 -5.50 21.13 7.31
CA VAL A 330 -5.62 19.80 6.69
C VAL A 330 -6.30 18.81 7.63
N LYS A 331 -6.85 17.72 7.07
CA LYS A 331 -7.52 16.68 7.85
C LYS A 331 -6.50 15.98 8.75
N LYS A 332 -6.67 16.11 10.07
CA LYS A 332 -5.79 15.48 11.06
C LYS A 332 -6.15 14.01 11.23
N THR A 333 -5.28 13.12 10.76
CA THR A 333 -5.29 11.71 11.17
C THR A 333 -4.62 11.55 12.55
N GLY A 334 -4.60 10.33 13.11
CA GLY A 334 -3.84 10.08 14.34
C GLY A 334 -2.36 10.47 14.21
N PHE A 335 -1.78 11.03 15.28
CA PHE A 335 -0.38 11.45 15.33
C PHE A 335 0.50 10.31 15.85
N THR A 336 1.45 9.87 15.03
CA THR A 336 2.35 8.75 15.35
C THR A 336 3.69 9.26 15.86
N ILE A 337 4.14 8.73 16.99
CA ILE A 337 5.50 8.89 17.53
C ILE A 337 6.07 7.50 17.73
N ALA A 338 7.31 7.29 17.35
CA ALA A 338 8.02 6.03 17.56
C ALA A 338 9.22 6.25 18.50
N PRO A 339 9.02 6.20 19.84
CA PRO A 339 10.12 6.20 20.80
C PRO A 339 11.05 5.00 20.63
N GLU A 340 10.51 3.85 20.17
CA GLU A 340 11.15 2.53 20.07
C GLU A 340 11.56 1.92 21.41
N ALA A 341 12.14 2.70 22.31
CA ALA A 341 12.57 2.24 23.63
C ALA A 341 12.07 3.18 24.73
N GLY A 342 11.81 2.59 25.91
CA GLY A 342 11.30 3.31 27.08
C GLY A 342 12.34 4.21 27.74
N SER A 343 13.55 3.70 27.98
CA SER A 343 14.63 4.44 28.65
C SER A 343 15.48 5.25 27.68
N GLN A 344 16.13 6.30 28.18
CA GLN A 344 17.14 7.04 27.39
C GLN A 344 18.33 6.14 27.03
N ARG A 345 18.76 5.31 27.99
CA ARG A 345 19.85 4.35 27.83
C ARG A 345 19.64 3.47 26.60
N LEU A 346 18.48 2.83 26.49
CA LEU A 346 18.21 1.90 25.39
C LEU A 346 17.99 2.65 24.07
N ARG A 347 17.43 3.87 24.09
CA ARG A 347 17.41 4.75 22.91
C ARG A 347 18.82 5.08 22.41
N ASP A 348 19.78 5.34 23.30
CA ASP A 348 21.17 5.59 22.92
C ASP A 348 21.86 4.33 22.37
N VAL A 349 21.61 3.16 22.99
CA VAL A 349 22.10 1.84 22.50
C VAL A 349 21.64 1.59 21.06
N ILE A 350 20.38 1.85 20.74
CA ILE A 350 19.88 1.62 19.37
C ILE A 350 20.16 2.80 18.42
N ASN A 351 20.90 3.81 18.87
CA ASN A 351 21.17 5.07 18.17
C ASN A 351 19.89 5.82 17.72
N LYS A 352 18.85 5.78 18.57
CA LYS A 352 17.67 6.63 18.43
C LYS A 352 17.93 7.92 19.20
N ASN A 353 18.56 8.89 18.54
CA ASN A 353 18.86 10.20 19.14
C ASN A 353 17.57 11.01 19.33
N LEU A 354 16.86 10.70 20.40
CA LEU A 354 15.60 11.29 20.81
C LEU A 354 15.52 11.23 22.33
N SER A 355 15.42 12.39 22.95
CA SER A 355 15.32 12.51 24.40
C SER A 355 13.89 12.28 24.90
N GLU A 356 13.77 11.88 26.17
CA GLU A 356 12.46 11.79 26.83
C GLU A 356 11.71 13.13 26.79
N LYS A 357 12.43 14.23 27.07
CA LYS A 357 11.87 15.57 27.02
C LYS A 357 11.28 15.89 25.65
N GLU A 358 12.01 15.64 24.56
CA GLU A 358 11.50 15.89 23.20
C GLU A 358 10.24 15.07 22.89
N ILE A 359 10.13 13.83 23.40
CA ILE A 359 8.93 13.00 23.24
C ILE A 359 7.74 13.65 23.94
N LEU A 360 7.90 14.02 25.21
CA LEU A 360 6.84 14.62 26.03
C LEU A 360 6.40 15.98 25.46
N ASP A 361 7.35 16.84 25.10
CA ASP A 361 7.10 18.15 24.49
C ASP A 361 6.33 18.01 23.16
N THR A 362 6.68 17.00 22.35
CA THR A 362 5.99 16.73 21.08
C THR A 362 4.55 16.29 21.30
N VAL A 363 4.33 15.39 22.26
CA VAL A 363 2.99 14.91 22.63
C VAL A 363 2.10 16.08 23.07
N GLU A 364 2.62 16.96 23.92
CA GLU A 364 1.91 18.15 24.39
C GLU A 364 1.55 19.08 23.23
N LYS A 365 2.54 19.45 22.41
CA LYS A 365 2.34 20.31 21.22
C LYS A 365 1.32 19.72 20.25
N ALA A 366 1.41 18.42 19.94
CA ALA A 366 0.45 17.76 19.05
C ALA A 366 -0.97 17.78 19.63
N ALA A 367 -1.13 17.48 20.91
CA ALA A 367 -2.45 17.47 21.52
C ALA A 367 -3.05 18.88 21.64
N LEU A 368 -2.25 19.92 21.96
CA LEU A 368 -2.66 21.33 21.92
C LEU A 368 -3.04 21.80 20.51
N ALA A 369 -2.37 21.28 19.49
CA ALA A 369 -2.71 21.52 18.08
C ALA A 369 -4.00 20.81 17.62
N GLY A 370 -4.63 20.01 18.49
CA GLY A 370 -5.96 19.44 18.29
C GLY A 370 -5.98 17.99 17.80
N TRP A 371 -4.85 17.28 17.81
CA TRP A 371 -4.85 15.84 17.54
C TRP A 371 -5.56 15.07 18.66
N GLN A 372 -6.54 14.25 18.29
CA GLN A 372 -7.38 13.50 19.24
C GLN A 372 -6.93 12.06 19.44
N THR A 373 -5.98 11.57 18.64
CA THR A 373 -5.44 10.22 18.74
C THR A 373 -3.92 10.29 18.62
N LEU A 374 -3.23 9.73 19.60
CA LEU A 374 -1.79 9.49 19.62
C LEU A 374 -1.54 8.00 19.37
N LYS A 375 -0.56 7.69 18.53
CA LYS A 375 -0.06 6.33 18.28
C LYS A 375 1.40 6.28 18.72
N LEU A 376 1.74 5.33 19.58
CA LEU A 376 3.10 5.14 20.11
C LEU A 376 3.62 3.76 19.70
N TYR A 377 4.84 3.71 19.17
CA TYR A 377 5.50 2.45 18.79
C TYR A 377 6.73 2.20 19.66
N PHE A 378 6.74 1.02 20.30
CA PHE A 378 7.84 0.52 21.09
C PHE A 378 8.25 -0.87 20.62
N MET A 379 9.51 -1.18 20.84
CA MET A 379 10.10 -2.49 20.61
C MET A 379 10.45 -3.11 21.97
N ILE A 380 10.44 -4.45 22.02
CA ILE A 380 10.96 -5.24 23.14
C ILE A 380 11.91 -6.31 22.60
N GLY A 381 12.81 -6.81 23.45
CA GLY A 381 13.84 -7.77 23.06
C GLY A 381 14.99 -7.15 22.27
N LEU A 382 15.21 -5.84 22.45
CA LEU A 382 16.35 -5.16 21.85
C LEU A 382 17.67 -5.61 22.50
N PRO A 383 18.81 -5.57 21.78
CA PRO A 383 20.11 -5.89 22.35
C PRO A 383 20.43 -5.05 23.58
N THR A 384 20.94 -5.71 24.63
CA THR A 384 21.23 -5.13 25.96
C THR A 384 20.01 -4.68 26.78
N GLU A 385 18.77 -4.92 26.33
CA GLU A 385 17.56 -4.55 27.08
C GLU A 385 17.53 -5.21 28.47
N LYS A 386 17.13 -4.43 29.46
CA LYS A 386 16.94 -4.86 30.85
C LYS A 386 15.49 -4.64 31.28
N GLU A 387 15.11 -5.24 32.41
CA GLU A 387 13.78 -5.06 32.99
C GLU A 387 13.45 -3.58 33.25
N GLU A 388 14.43 -2.77 33.68
CA GLU A 388 14.21 -1.34 33.93
C GLU A 388 13.88 -0.57 32.65
N ASP A 389 14.33 -1.03 31.48
CA ASP A 389 13.98 -0.40 30.20
C ASP A 389 12.55 -0.72 29.78
N VAL A 390 12.08 -1.95 30.08
CA VAL A 390 10.68 -2.35 29.88
C VAL A 390 9.78 -1.59 30.84
N GLU A 391 10.17 -1.43 32.11
CA GLU A 391 9.46 -0.58 33.05
C GLU A 391 9.41 0.89 32.56
N ALA A 392 10.52 1.39 32.01
CA ALA A 392 10.59 2.74 31.45
C ALA A 392 9.59 2.97 30.31
N ILE A 393 9.21 1.94 29.54
CA ILE A 393 8.11 2.04 28.55
C ILE A 393 6.81 2.41 29.28
N GLY A 394 6.48 1.67 30.36
CA GLY A 394 5.32 1.93 31.19
C GLY A 394 5.35 3.33 31.83
N ASN A 395 6.51 3.75 32.33
CA ASN A 395 6.69 5.07 32.94
C ASN A 395 6.48 6.19 31.92
N LEU A 396 7.06 6.08 30.73
CA LEU A 396 6.89 7.07 29.65
C LEU A 396 5.42 7.20 29.22
N ILE A 397 4.71 6.07 29.05
CA ILE A 397 3.28 6.08 28.73
C ILE A 397 2.47 6.74 29.86
N TYR A 398 2.79 6.46 31.12
CA TYR A 398 2.14 7.10 32.26
C TYR A 398 2.34 8.61 32.26
N GLN A 399 3.56 9.10 31.98
CA GLN A 399 3.85 10.53 31.86
C GLN A 399 3.03 11.17 30.73
N ILE A 400 2.94 10.52 29.57
CA ILE A 400 2.10 10.96 28.44
C ILE A 400 0.62 11.04 28.85
N LEU A 401 0.11 10.05 29.58
CA LEU A 401 -1.26 10.07 30.09
C LEU A 401 -1.48 11.18 31.13
N LYS A 402 -0.47 11.49 31.96
CA LYS A 402 -0.51 12.58 32.95
C LYS A 402 -0.56 13.94 32.27
N ILE A 403 0.28 14.19 31.26
CA ILE A 403 0.22 15.40 30.42
C ILE A 403 -1.17 15.50 29.78
N SER A 404 -1.63 14.41 29.16
CA SER A 404 -2.93 14.36 28.47
C SER A 404 -4.13 14.68 29.37
N LYS A 405 -4.04 14.50 30.70
CA LYS A 405 -5.10 14.89 31.65
C LYS A 405 -5.21 16.40 31.83
N LYS A 406 -4.13 17.15 31.65
CA LYS A 406 -4.09 18.61 31.81
C LYS A 406 -4.57 19.36 30.57
N LEU A 407 -4.80 18.64 29.46
CA LEU A 407 -5.12 19.24 28.17
C LEU A 407 -6.63 19.47 28.01
N PRO A 408 -7.05 20.51 27.26
CA PRO A 408 -8.46 20.84 27.02
C PRO A 408 -9.24 19.67 26.40
N ARG A 409 -8.58 18.89 25.54
CA ARG A 409 -9.11 17.64 25.00
C ARG A 409 -8.09 16.54 25.21
N ARG A 410 -8.51 15.50 25.92
CA ARG A 410 -7.66 14.35 26.24
C ARG A 410 -7.62 13.36 25.07
N PRO A 411 -6.48 13.21 24.37
CA PRO A 411 -6.38 12.29 23.24
C PRO A 411 -6.51 10.82 23.67
N LYS A 412 -6.97 9.98 22.74
CA LYS A 412 -6.84 8.51 22.85
C LYS A 412 -5.38 8.14 22.63
N VAL A 413 -4.82 7.28 23.47
CA VAL A 413 -3.43 6.79 23.33
C VAL A 413 -3.48 5.34 22.89
N ASN A 414 -2.98 5.04 21.70
CA ASN A 414 -2.82 3.68 21.22
C ASN A 414 -1.33 3.35 21.22
N VAL A 415 -0.95 2.23 21.79
CA VAL A 415 0.44 1.78 21.88
C VAL A 415 0.55 0.46 21.15
N THR A 416 1.54 0.33 20.27
CA THR A 416 1.91 -0.96 19.66
C THR A 416 3.28 -1.36 20.18
N ILE A 417 3.37 -2.60 20.67
CA ILE A 417 4.60 -3.25 21.12
C ILE A 417 4.99 -4.29 20.08
N SER A 418 6.21 -4.22 19.56
CA SER A 418 6.73 -5.13 18.54
C SER A 418 7.97 -5.87 19.05
N PRO A 419 8.04 -7.20 18.96
CA PRO A 419 9.29 -7.92 19.18
C PRO A 419 10.37 -7.48 18.20
N PHE A 420 11.61 -7.35 18.66
CA PHE A 420 12.76 -7.10 17.80
C PHE A 420 13.02 -8.33 16.90
N VAL A 421 13.19 -8.07 15.61
CA VAL A 421 13.60 -9.05 14.61
C VAL A 421 14.98 -8.63 14.08
N PRO A 422 16.04 -9.43 14.30
CA PRO A 422 17.35 -9.14 13.74
C PRO A 422 17.31 -9.28 12.22
N LYS A 423 17.77 -8.24 11.52
CA LYS A 423 17.75 -8.17 10.05
C LYS A 423 19.18 -8.20 9.47
N PRO A 424 19.38 -8.85 8.31
CA PRO A 424 20.66 -8.83 7.61
C PRO A 424 21.09 -7.39 7.30
N HIS A 425 22.40 -7.16 7.15
CA HIS A 425 22.97 -5.86 6.78
C HIS A 425 22.68 -4.72 7.77
N THR A 426 22.41 -5.06 9.04
CA THR A 426 22.28 -4.11 10.16
C THR A 426 23.38 -4.33 11.19
N PRO A 427 23.71 -3.33 12.03
CA PRO A 427 24.63 -3.54 13.17
C PRO A 427 24.18 -4.66 14.11
N PHE A 428 22.88 -4.96 14.18
CA PHE A 428 22.34 -6.02 15.03
C PHE A 428 22.12 -7.36 14.31
N GLN A 429 22.68 -7.56 13.11
CA GLN A 429 22.54 -8.83 12.38
C GLN A 429 23.17 -10.03 13.11
N TRP A 430 24.11 -9.80 14.03
CA TRP A 430 24.77 -10.82 14.87
C TRP A 430 24.06 -11.09 16.20
N GLU A 431 23.07 -10.28 16.57
CA GLU A 431 22.37 -10.38 17.85
C GLU A 431 21.31 -11.48 17.81
N PRO A 432 21.06 -12.18 18.92
CA PRO A 432 19.97 -13.14 18.97
C PRO A 432 18.62 -12.42 18.94
N GLN A 433 17.58 -13.16 18.55
CA GLN A 433 16.22 -12.80 18.92
C GLN A 433 15.97 -13.20 20.38
N GLU A 434 15.14 -12.44 21.09
CA GLU A 434 14.76 -12.81 22.45
C GLU A 434 13.81 -14.02 22.47
N PRO A 435 13.91 -14.95 23.44
CA PRO A 435 13.00 -16.08 23.57
C PRO A 435 11.52 -15.67 23.71
N LEU A 436 10.62 -16.50 23.15
CA LEU A 436 9.17 -16.26 23.17
C LEU A 436 8.59 -16.06 24.57
N GLU A 437 9.03 -16.85 25.55
CA GLU A 437 8.54 -16.77 26.93
C GLU A 437 8.85 -15.40 27.56
N SER A 438 10.08 -14.89 27.39
CA SER A 438 10.47 -13.56 27.87
C SER A 438 9.65 -12.46 27.20
N LEU A 439 9.49 -12.54 25.86
CA LEU A 439 8.66 -11.61 25.10
C LEU A 439 7.20 -11.60 25.59
N ALA A 440 6.62 -12.79 25.83
CA ALA A 440 5.27 -12.94 26.34
C ALA A 440 5.12 -12.31 27.73
N THR A 441 6.05 -12.59 28.66
CA THR A 441 6.07 -11.99 30.00
C THR A 441 6.11 -10.47 29.94
N LYS A 442 6.98 -9.89 29.10
CA LYS A 442 7.07 -8.42 28.92
C LYS A 442 5.78 -7.82 28.35
N ILE A 443 5.17 -8.46 27.35
CA ILE A 443 3.90 -8.02 26.77
C ILE A 443 2.78 -8.06 27.81
N GLU A 444 2.70 -9.16 28.57
CA GLU A 444 1.70 -9.30 29.65
C GLU A 444 1.89 -8.25 30.73
N TYR A 445 3.12 -8.02 31.17
CA TYR A 445 3.46 -6.99 32.15
C TYR A 445 2.94 -5.62 31.71
N LEU A 446 3.24 -5.21 30.47
CA LEU A 446 2.79 -3.93 29.92
C LEU A 446 1.25 -3.89 29.78
N LYS A 447 0.61 -4.96 29.30
CA LYS A 447 -0.86 -5.02 29.22
C LYS A 447 -1.52 -4.89 30.59
N LYS A 448 -1.06 -5.65 31.59
CA LYS A 448 -1.57 -5.64 32.97
C LYS A 448 -1.50 -4.25 33.59
N ARG A 449 -0.40 -3.52 33.35
CA ARG A 449 -0.20 -2.14 33.84
C ARG A 449 -1.24 -1.13 33.33
N PHE A 450 -1.89 -1.39 32.19
CA PHE A 450 -2.77 -0.41 31.51
C PHE A 450 -4.23 -0.85 31.34
N ILE A 451 -4.68 -1.98 31.92
CA ILE A 451 -6.06 -2.51 31.80
C ILE A 451 -7.13 -1.44 32.09
N LYS A 452 -6.96 -0.67 33.18
CA LYS A 452 -7.92 0.36 33.61
C LYS A 452 -7.53 1.77 33.15
N SER A 453 -6.70 1.90 32.12
CA SER A 453 -6.18 3.18 31.63
C SER A 453 -6.82 3.62 30.31
N ARG A 454 -6.55 4.86 29.88
CA ARG A 454 -6.91 5.34 28.53
C ARG A 454 -5.92 4.94 27.43
N ALA A 455 -4.82 4.28 27.79
CA ALA A 455 -3.87 3.74 26.83
C ALA A 455 -4.33 2.33 26.40
N LYS A 456 -4.55 2.13 25.10
CA LYS A 456 -4.84 0.81 24.54
C LYS A 456 -3.53 0.19 24.04
N ILE A 457 -3.09 -0.87 24.70
CA ILE A 457 -1.90 -1.63 24.32
C ILE A 457 -2.29 -2.71 23.32
N LYS A 458 -1.60 -2.75 22.18
CA LYS A 458 -1.61 -3.83 21.18
C LYS A 458 -0.20 -4.35 21.02
N ASN A 459 -0.05 -5.59 20.57
CA ASN A 459 1.24 -6.17 20.26
C ASN A 459 1.21 -6.89 18.91
N HIS A 460 2.36 -6.95 18.23
CA HIS A 460 2.58 -7.92 17.17
C HIS A 460 2.65 -9.33 17.76
N ASN A 461 2.25 -10.34 16.97
CA ASN A 461 2.29 -11.73 17.40
C ASN A 461 3.75 -12.20 17.51
N PRO A 462 4.24 -12.60 18.71
CA PRO A 462 5.61 -13.09 18.87
C PRO A 462 5.96 -14.30 18.00
N TYR A 463 4.99 -15.17 17.72
CA TYR A 463 5.19 -16.32 16.84
C TYR A 463 5.41 -15.91 15.37
N GLN A 464 4.71 -14.88 14.88
CA GLN A 464 4.99 -14.31 13.55
C GLN A 464 6.41 -13.72 13.51
N SER A 465 6.82 -12.98 14.54
CA SER A 465 8.17 -12.43 14.63
C SER A 465 9.26 -13.49 14.71
N LEU A 466 8.98 -14.66 15.29
CA LEU A 466 9.91 -15.79 15.31
C LEU A 466 10.14 -16.36 13.91
N VAL A 467 9.05 -16.64 13.18
CA VAL A 467 9.12 -17.09 11.78
C VAL A 467 9.82 -16.04 10.92
N GLU A 468 9.48 -14.76 11.09
CA GLU A 468 10.11 -13.66 10.36
C GLU A 468 11.63 -13.58 10.61
N ALA A 469 12.08 -13.75 11.86
CA ALA A 469 13.50 -13.76 12.19
C ALA A 469 14.24 -14.95 11.59
N TYR A 470 13.63 -16.14 11.62
CA TYR A 470 14.15 -17.34 10.97
C TYR A 470 14.35 -17.10 9.47
N LEU A 471 13.32 -16.58 8.79
CA LEU A 471 13.38 -16.34 7.34
C LEU A 471 14.35 -15.20 6.99
N SER A 472 14.36 -14.11 7.76
CA SER A 472 15.20 -12.95 7.47
C SER A 472 16.70 -13.27 7.55
N ARG A 473 17.10 -14.10 8.52
CA ARG A 473 18.47 -14.59 8.69
C ARG A 473 18.65 -16.03 8.21
N GLY A 474 17.79 -16.49 7.30
CA GLY A 474 17.85 -17.84 6.77
C GLY A 474 19.12 -18.11 5.97
N ASP A 475 19.51 -19.38 5.93
CA ASP A 475 20.66 -19.89 5.18
C ASP A 475 20.20 -20.70 3.96
N GLU A 476 21.12 -21.46 3.34
CA GLU A 476 20.83 -22.28 2.17
C GLU A 476 19.87 -23.45 2.42
N LYS A 477 19.52 -23.75 3.67
CA LYS A 477 18.53 -24.78 4.02
C LYS A 477 17.16 -24.19 4.35
N SER A 478 17.07 -22.89 4.59
CA SER A 478 15.81 -22.25 5.00
C SER A 478 14.67 -22.37 4.00
N TRP A 479 14.98 -22.55 2.70
CA TRP A 479 13.95 -22.82 1.69
C TRP A 479 13.17 -24.11 1.96
N GLN A 480 13.75 -25.10 2.64
CA GLN A 480 13.12 -26.39 2.92
C GLN A 480 11.92 -26.21 3.86
N VAL A 481 12.08 -25.37 4.89
CA VAL A 481 10.99 -25.02 5.81
C VAL A 481 9.91 -24.22 5.08
N VAL A 482 10.29 -23.25 4.24
CA VAL A 482 9.31 -22.48 3.42
C VAL A 482 8.49 -23.43 2.54
N TYR A 483 9.16 -24.38 1.88
CA TYR A 483 8.51 -25.35 1.02
C TYR A 483 7.54 -26.26 1.77
N GLU A 484 7.94 -26.75 2.95
CA GLU A 484 7.09 -27.63 3.74
C GLU A 484 5.91 -26.88 4.38
N ALA A 485 6.10 -25.64 4.84
CA ALA A 485 5.02 -24.79 5.33
C ALA A 485 3.99 -24.51 4.21
N PHE A 486 4.46 -24.19 3.01
CA PHE A 486 3.62 -24.04 1.82
C PHE A 486 2.83 -25.33 1.51
N LYS A 487 3.49 -26.49 1.50
CA LYS A 487 2.82 -27.78 1.27
C LYS A 487 1.74 -28.08 2.31
N SER A 488 1.97 -27.64 3.54
CA SER A 488 1.04 -27.77 4.67
C SER A 488 -0.11 -26.75 4.62
N GLY A 489 -0.09 -25.82 3.66
CA GLY A 489 -1.17 -24.87 3.41
C GLY A 489 -0.97 -23.47 3.99
N ALA A 490 0.23 -23.12 4.45
CA ALA A 490 0.54 -21.76 4.91
C ALA A 490 0.38 -20.76 3.74
N MET A 491 -0.34 -19.66 4.00
CA MET A 491 -0.71 -18.65 3.01
C MET A 491 -1.17 -17.39 3.73
N PHE A 492 -0.79 -16.21 3.23
CA PHE A 492 -1.11 -14.91 3.83
C PHE A 492 -0.62 -14.77 5.29
N ASP A 493 0.55 -15.33 5.61
CA ASP A 493 1.09 -15.40 6.99
C ASP A 493 1.32 -14.04 7.66
N GLU A 494 1.38 -12.93 6.92
CA GLU A 494 1.41 -11.57 7.46
C GLU A 494 0.06 -11.17 8.11
N TRP A 495 -1.05 -11.68 7.58
CA TRP A 495 -2.39 -11.40 8.07
C TRP A 495 -2.60 -12.20 9.35
N GLY A 496 -2.67 -11.53 10.50
CA GLY A 496 -2.72 -12.22 11.80
C GLY A 496 -3.91 -13.18 11.99
N GLU A 497 -5.01 -12.99 11.26
CA GLU A 497 -6.17 -13.89 11.25
C GLU A 497 -5.93 -15.17 10.43
N GLU A 498 -4.93 -15.14 9.55
CA GLU A 498 -4.57 -16.22 8.63
C GLU A 498 -3.32 -17.00 9.05
N PHE A 499 -2.49 -16.37 9.88
CA PHE A 499 -1.27 -16.99 10.40
C PHE A 499 -1.57 -18.20 11.29
N LYS A 500 -1.02 -19.35 10.92
CA LYS A 500 -1.15 -20.62 11.65
C LYS A 500 0.23 -21.14 12.00
N PHE A 501 0.65 -20.92 13.24
CA PHE A 501 2.00 -21.27 13.69
C PHE A 501 2.26 -22.78 13.61
N GLU A 502 1.23 -23.61 13.80
CA GLU A 502 1.31 -25.07 13.79
C GLU A 502 1.79 -25.63 12.43
N LEU A 503 1.59 -24.88 11.34
CA LEU A 503 2.10 -25.26 10.02
C LEU A 503 3.61 -25.03 9.89
N TRP A 504 4.10 -23.95 10.50
CA TRP A 504 5.52 -23.63 10.55
C TRP A 504 6.26 -24.51 11.55
N GLU A 505 5.62 -24.82 12.68
CA GLU A 505 6.12 -25.75 13.70
C GLU A 505 6.47 -27.11 13.07
N LYS A 506 5.49 -27.76 12.44
CA LYS A 506 5.69 -29.04 11.75
C LYS A 506 6.74 -28.98 10.64
N ALA A 507 6.80 -27.86 9.91
CA ALA A 507 7.77 -27.66 8.85
C ALA A 507 9.20 -27.57 9.40
N MET A 508 9.41 -26.87 10.52
CA MET A 508 10.71 -26.77 11.19
C MET A 508 11.12 -28.11 11.81
N GLU A 509 10.22 -28.78 12.54
CA GLU A 509 10.48 -30.09 13.16
C GLU A 509 10.91 -31.15 12.14
N LYS A 510 10.26 -31.18 10.98
CA LYS A 510 10.59 -32.09 9.88
C LYS A 510 12.04 -31.94 9.40
N HIS A 511 12.60 -30.74 9.51
CA HIS A 511 13.96 -30.43 9.12
C HIS A 511 14.93 -30.36 10.31
N GLY A 512 14.53 -30.89 11.48
CA GLY A 512 15.37 -30.96 12.68
C GLY A 512 15.66 -29.59 13.30
N ILE A 513 14.78 -28.61 13.06
CA ILE A 513 14.87 -27.26 13.62
C ILE A 513 13.86 -27.17 14.76
N ASP A 514 14.31 -26.78 15.95
CA ASP A 514 13.42 -26.49 17.07
C ASP A 514 12.56 -25.26 16.73
N PRO A 515 11.23 -25.41 16.60
CA PRO A 515 10.35 -24.35 16.16
C PRO A 515 10.17 -23.22 17.17
N PHE A 516 10.54 -23.43 18.44
CA PHE A 516 10.45 -22.43 19.50
C PHE A 516 11.81 -21.78 19.80
N SER A 517 12.88 -22.25 19.15
CA SER A 517 14.22 -21.72 19.34
C SER A 517 14.34 -20.34 18.68
N PRO A 518 14.68 -19.29 19.45
CA PRO A 518 14.90 -17.98 18.87
C PRO A 518 16.09 -18.02 17.92
N SER A 519 16.05 -17.16 16.91
CA SER A 519 17.18 -17.01 15.99
C SER A 519 18.45 -16.67 16.80
N PRO A 520 19.54 -17.46 16.71
CA PRO A 520 20.64 -17.40 17.67
C PRO A 520 21.55 -16.18 17.48
N SER A 521 22.46 -15.97 18.44
CA SER A 521 23.58 -15.06 18.22
C SER A 521 24.58 -15.69 17.25
N ILE A 522 25.17 -14.87 16.38
CA ILE A 522 26.16 -15.32 15.40
C ILE A 522 27.52 -14.73 15.79
N PRO A 523 28.56 -15.56 16.02
CA PRO A 523 29.92 -15.06 16.24
C PRO A 523 30.40 -14.15 15.11
N ILE A 524 31.06 -13.05 15.43
CA ILE A 524 31.45 -12.02 14.45
C ILE A 524 32.50 -12.52 13.45
N GLU A 525 33.24 -13.57 13.81
CA GLU A 525 34.25 -14.24 13.01
C GLU A 525 33.64 -15.17 11.96
N LYS A 526 32.40 -15.64 12.17
CA LYS A 526 31.71 -16.49 11.18
C LYS A 526 31.28 -15.66 9.98
N SER A 527 31.42 -16.25 8.79
CA SER A 527 30.82 -15.73 7.57
C SER A 527 29.30 -15.77 7.69
N LEU A 528 28.63 -14.70 7.26
CA LEU A 528 27.17 -14.64 7.26
C LEU A 528 26.64 -15.15 5.91
N PRO A 529 25.59 -16.00 5.87
CA PRO A 529 25.10 -16.56 4.61
C PRO A 529 24.72 -15.51 3.54
N TRP A 530 24.19 -14.36 3.98
CA TRP A 530 23.78 -13.26 3.10
C TRP A 530 24.93 -12.31 2.69
N GLU A 531 26.19 -12.57 3.05
CA GLU A 531 27.36 -11.79 2.61
C GLU A 531 27.61 -11.88 1.09
N ILE A 532 26.93 -12.80 0.40
CA ILE A 532 26.91 -12.86 -1.08
C ILE A 532 26.29 -11.60 -1.72
N ILE A 533 25.54 -10.81 -0.95
CA ILE A 533 24.96 -9.54 -1.41
C ILE A 533 25.71 -8.35 -0.81
N ASP A 534 26.39 -7.57 -1.66
CA ASP A 534 27.05 -6.32 -1.25
C ASP A 534 26.05 -5.15 -1.26
N VAL A 535 25.60 -4.71 -0.09
CA VAL A 535 24.70 -3.55 0.05
C VAL A 535 25.42 -2.20 0.04
N GLY A 536 26.72 -2.16 -0.28
CA GLY A 536 27.52 -0.94 -0.27
C GLY A 536 27.77 -0.38 1.13
N ILE A 537 27.71 -1.22 2.16
CA ILE A 537 28.01 -0.85 3.55
C ILE A 537 29.12 -1.75 4.07
N ASN A 538 30.19 -1.14 4.56
CA ASN A 538 31.35 -1.87 5.04
C ASN A 538 31.01 -2.69 6.30
N LYS A 539 31.34 -3.98 6.32
CA LYS A 539 31.19 -4.86 7.50
C LYS A 539 31.82 -4.26 8.75
N ASN A 540 33.02 -3.68 8.62
CA ASN A 540 33.72 -3.01 9.73
C ASN A 540 32.95 -1.81 10.29
N PHE A 541 32.17 -1.10 9.47
CA PHE A 541 31.31 -0.02 9.97
C PHE A 541 30.15 -0.59 10.80
N LEU A 542 29.52 -1.69 10.36
CA LEU A 542 28.45 -2.35 11.11
C LEU A 542 28.95 -2.90 12.45
N LEU A 543 30.15 -3.50 12.48
CA LEU A 543 30.78 -3.98 13.71
C LEU A 543 31.11 -2.83 14.68
N LYS A 544 31.65 -1.71 14.18
CA LYS A 544 31.89 -0.51 15.00
C LYS A 544 30.59 0.07 15.57
N GLU A 545 29.51 0.10 14.79
CA GLU A 545 28.21 0.54 15.30
C GLU A 545 27.65 -0.43 16.35
N ARG A 546 27.84 -1.74 16.18
CA ARG A 546 27.50 -2.73 17.21
C ARG A 546 28.29 -2.49 18.49
N GLU A 547 29.60 -2.32 18.41
CA GLU A 547 30.47 -2.04 19.55
C GLU A 547 30.05 -0.78 20.30
N LYS A 548 29.76 0.30 19.57
CA LYS A 548 29.21 1.53 20.16
C LYS A 548 27.89 1.30 20.89
N ALA A 549 27.04 0.37 20.42
CA ALA A 549 25.80 0.03 21.10
C ALA A 549 26.07 -0.51 22.52
N TYR A 550 27.02 -1.43 22.68
CA TYR A 550 27.41 -1.98 23.98
C TYR A 550 28.04 -0.92 24.91
N HIS A 551 28.75 0.06 24.34
CA HIS A 551 29.31 1.18 25.08
C HIS A 551 28.35 2.37 25.25
N ARG A 552 27.09 2.25 24.78
CA ARG A 552 26.07 3.32 24.82
C ARG A 552 26.51 4.61 24.12
N GLN A 553 27.37 4.50 23.12
CA GLN A 553 27.84 5.61 22.32
C GLN A 553 26.89 5.85 21.14
N THR A 554 26.56 7.10 20.89
CA THR A 554 25.72 7.49 19.76
C THR A 554 26.57 7.85 18.54
N THR A 555 25.95 7.84 17.37
CA THR A 555 26.56 8.19 16.09
C THR A 555 25.76 9.29 15.44
N SER A 556 26.45 10.31 14.92
CA SER A 556 25.85 11.46 14.25
C SER A 556 25.18 11.10 12.91
N PHE A 557 24.37 12.02 12.40
CA PHE A 557 23.59 11.83 11.18
C PHE A 557 24.44 11.89 9.92
N CYS A 558 23.94 11.28 8.86
CA CYS A 558 24.48 11.47 7.52
C CYS A 558 24.38 12.94 7.13
N HIS A 559 25.45 13.47 6.53
CA HIS A 559 25.52 14.83 6.01
C HIS A 559 26.23 14.82 4.64
N PRO A 560 26.06 15.86 3.80
CA PRO A 560 26.83 16.01 2.57
C PRO A 560 28.33 15.85 2.84
N GLY A 561 29.00 15.02 2.04
CA GLY A 561 30.43 14.69 2.19
C GLY A 561 30.76 13.52 3.13
N CYS A 562 29.80 12.99 3.90
CA CYS A 562 30.04 11.83 4.77
C CYS A 562 30.38 10.56 3.98
N LYS A 563 31.44 9.85 4.39
CA LYS A 563 31.91 8.57 3.80
C LYS A 563 31.96 7.41 4.80
N ALA A 564 31.49 7.60 6.03
CA ALA A 564 31.74 6.70 7.16
C ALA A 564 31.32 5.24 6.94
N CYS A 565 30.18 5.01 6.27
CA CYS A 565 29.65 3.66 6.05
C CYS A 565 30.09 3.00 4.73
N GLY A 566 30.73 3.73 3.83
CA GLY A 566 31.13 3.25 2.49
C GLY A 566 30.08 3.43 1.38
N SER A 567 28.82 3.75 1.72
CA SER A 567 27.75 3.89 0.73
C SER A 567 27.88 5.13 -0.19
N CYS A 568 28.55 6.18 0.29
CA CYS A 568 28.83 7.38 -0.51
C CYS A 568 30.15 7.23 -1.28
N ASN A 569 30.15 7.55 -2.57
CA ASN A 569 31.31 7.54 -3.46
C ASN A 569 31.21 8.71 -4.48
N ALA A 570 32.01 8.68 -5.56
CA ALA A 570 32.01 9.74 -6.57
C ALA A 570 30.69 9.87 -7.36
N LYS A 571 29.90 8.79 -7.48
CA LYS A 571 28.63 8.75 -8.21
C LYS A 571 27.41 8.89 -7.29
N THR A 572 27.50 8.45 -6.04
CA THR A 572 26.38 8.46 -5.08
C THR A 572 26.76 9.20 -3.81
N SER A 573 26.00 10.21 -3.44
CA SER A 573 26.22 10.98 -2.20
C SER A 573 24.90 11.40 -1.56
N VAL A 574 24.99 11.90 -0.32
CA VAL A 574 23.86 12.60 0.30
C VAL A 574 23.50 13.82 -0.55
N SER A 575 22.25 13.93 -0.96
CA SER A 575 21.70 15.06 -1.71
C SER A 575 20.47 15.58 -0.99
N LEU A 576 20.53 16.83 -0.55
CA LEU A 576 19.49 17.50 0.23
C LEU A 576 18.84 18.60 -0.59
N ALA A 577 17.55 18.82 -0.37
CA ALA A 577 16.76 19.85 -1.02
C ALA A 577 17.25 21.25 -0.60
N LYS A 578 17.50 22.13 -1.56
CA LYS A 578 18.14 23.43 -1.30
C LYS A 578 17.19 24.61 -1.44
N GLU A 579 16.25 24.52 -2.37
CA GLU A 579 15.40 25.65 -2.73
C GLU A 579 14.08 25.64 -1.97
N LYS A 580 13.42 26.80 -1.92
CA LYS A 580 12.04 26.91 -1.46
C LYS A 580 11.08 26.70 -2.62
N PRO A 581 9.83 26.29 -2.40
CA PRO A 581 8.84 26.22 -3.46
C PRO A 581 8.58 27.60 -4.07
N THR A 582 8.71 27.72 -5.40
CA THR A 582 8.45 28.96 -6.17
C THR A 582 7.39 28.78 -7.25
N THR A 583 7.11 27.53 -7.64
CA THR A 583 6.21 27.17 -8.74
C THR A 583 4.76 27.53 -8.40
N LYS A 584 4.15 28.43 -9.18
CA LYS A 584 2.72 28.71 -9.08
C LYS A 584 1.90 27.51 -9.53
N VAL A 585 0.88 27.15 -8.76
CA VAL A 585 0.01 26.00 -9.02
C VAL A 585 -1.32 26.45 -9.60
N THR A 586 -1.81 25.72 -10.60
CA THR A 586 -3.10 25.97 -11.24
C THR A 586 -4.02 24.75 -11.08
N LEU A 587 -4.55 24.57 -9.87
CA LEU A 587 -5.52 23.50 -9.58
C LEU A 587 -6.97 24.03 -9.58
N PRO A 588 -7.98 23.16 -9.85
CA PRO A 588 -9.39 23.58 -9.88
C PRO A 588 -9.90 24.05 -8.51
N GLU A 589 -10.57 25.20 -8.45
CA GLU A 589 -11.16 25.72 -7.22
C GLU A 589 -12.44 24.97 -6.83
N PHE A 590 -12.58 24.61 -5.55
CA PHE A 590 -13.77 23.96 -5.00
C PHE A 590 -14.29 24.72 -3.78
N ARG A 591 -15.61 24.73 -3.58
CA ARG A 591 -16.25 25.47 -2.47
C ARG A 591 -17.24 24.60 -1.69
N ARG A 592 -17.48 24.97 -0.44
CA ARG A 592 -18.47 24.32 0.45
C ARG A 592 -19.90 24.81 0.23
N GLU A 593 -20.08 25.87 -0.54
CA GLU A 593 -21.40 26.42 -0.82
C GLU A 593 -22.08 25.61 -1.92
N LYS A 594 -23.29 25.10 -1.64
CA LYS A 594 -24.09 24.38 -2.63
C LYS A 594 -25.18 25.30 -3.16
N THR A 595 -24.98 25.82 -4.36
CA THR A 595 -25.89 26.79 -4.99
C THR A 595 -26.74 26.17 -6.10
N HIS A 596 -26.34 25.02 -6.64
CA HIS A 596 -27.06 24.34 -7.73
C HIS A 596 -27.17 22.83 -7.46
N ARG A 597 -28.27 22.24 -7.93
CA ARG A 597 -28.59 20.81 -7.79
C ARG A 597 -28.95 20.19 -9.12
N TYR A 598 -28.49 18.97 -9.35
CA TYR A 598 -28.78 18.18 -10.53
C TYR A 598 -29.20 16.77 -10.14
N LEU A 599 -30.22 16.26 -10.81
CA LEU A 599 -30.59 14.86 -10.80
C LEU A 599 -29.83 14.19 -11.94
N CYS A 600 -28.91 13.30 -11.61
CA CYS A 600 -28.17 12.53 -12.58
C CYS A 600 -28.67 11.10 -12.54
N TYR A 601 -28.66 10.43 -13.69
CA TYR A 601 -29.00 9.02 -13.77
C TYR A 601 -27.79 8.23 -14.24
N LEU A 602 -27.51 7.14 -13.54
CA LEU A 602 -26.32 6.34 -13.68
C LEU A 602 -26.68 4.93 -14.17
N GLN A 603 -25.86 4.41 -15.06
CA GLN A 603 -25.80 3.02 -15.46
C GLN A 603 -24.52 2.38 -14.93
N LYS A 604 -24.61 1.15 -14.43
CA LYS A 604 -23.52 0.32 -13.88
C LYS A 604 -23.69 -1.11 -14.40
N LEU A 605 -23.15 -1.37 -15.58
CA LEU A 605 -23.16 -2.65 -16.27
C LEU A 605 -21.83 -3.42 -16.09
N PRO A 606 -21.74 -4.69 -16.51
CA PRO A 606 -20.46 -5.41 -16.53
C PRO A 606 -19.35 -4.62 -17.21
N PRO A 607 -18.15 -4.55 -16.60
CA PRO A 607 -17.73 -5.23 -15.37
C PRO A 607 -18.05 -4.50 -14.05
N ALA A 608 -18.53 -3.26 -14.13
CA ALA A 608 -18.68 -2.37 -12.98
C ALA A 608 -19.70 -2.83 -11.94
N HIS A 609 -20.60 -3.78 -12.23
CA HIS A 609 -21.51 -4.37 -11.23
C HIS A 609 -20.76 -5.01 -10.05
N LEU A 610 -19.47 -5.35 -10.21
CA LEU A 610 -18.59 -5.88 -9.17
C LEU A 610 -17.89 -4.81 -8.30
N ILE A 611 -18.24 -3.54 -8.47
CA ILE A 611 -17.73 -2.41 -7.68
C ILE A 611 -18.74 -2.10 -6.55
N GLY A 612 -18.26 -1.89 -5.31
CA GLY A 612 -19.13 -1.53 -4.18
C GLY A 612 -19.68 -0.11 -4.26
N GLN A 613 -20.67 0.23 -3.43
CA GLN A 613 -21.24 1.60 -3.40
C GLN A 613 -20.21 2.67 -3.02
N ASN A 614 -19.40 2.44 -1.98
CA ASN A 614 -18.40 3.41 -1.53
C ASN A 614 -17.32 3.65 -2.59
N ASP A 615 -16.93 2.59 -3.29
CA ASP A 615 -15.97 2.66 -4.39
C ASP A 615 -16.56 3.45 -5.57
N LEU A 616 -17.84 3.21 -5.90
CA LEU A 616 -18.57 3.96 -6.92
C LEU A 616 -18.62 5.47 -6.63
N GLU A 617 -18.92 5.85 -5.38
CA GLU A 617 -18.94 7.26 -4.97
C GLU A 617 -17.55 7.91 -5.11
N SER A 618 -16.49 7.18 -4.75
CA SER A 618 -15.10 7.63 -4.91
C SER A 618 -14.72 7.78 -6.39
N ILE A 619 -15.12 6.83 -7.24
CA ILE A 619 -14.91 6.89 -8.69
C ILE A 619 -15.61 8.10 -9.30
N LEU A 620 -16.88 8.33 -8.95
CA LEU A 620 -17.65 9.48 -9.43
C LEU A 620 -17.00 10.80 -8.99
N HIS A 621 -16.63 10.90 -7.70
CA HIS A 621 -15.96 12.09 -7.18
C HIS A 621 -14.70 12.42 -7.97
N ARG A 622 -13.81 11.44 -8.16
CA ARG A 622 -12.56 11.60 -8.90
C ARG A 622 -12.81 11.92 -10.37
N ALA A 623 -13.81 11.31 -11.00
CA ALA A 623 -14.19 11.61 -12.38
C ALA A 623 -14.71 13.04 -12.56
N PHE A 624 -15.54 13.53 -11.63
CA PHE A 624 -16.01 14.92 -11.62
C PHE A 624 -14.86 15.93 -11.42
N ARG A 625 -13.90 15.60 -10.55
CA ARG A 625 -12.68 16.42 -10.35
C ARG A 625 -11.85 16.51 -11.63
N ARG A 626 -11.55 15.38 -12.28
CA ARG A 626 -10.84 15.35 -13.59
C ARG A 626 -11.57 16.10 -14.69
N ALA A 627 -12.90 16.09 -14.66
CA ALA A 627 -13.73 16.84 -15.59
C ALA A 627 -13.82 18.34 -15.31
N GLY A 628 -13.27 18.82 -14.18
CA GLY A 628 -13.35 20.23 -13.79
C GLY A 628 -14.77 20.69 -13.42
N ILE A 629 -15.64 19.77 -12.99
CA ILE A 629 -16.98 20.14 -12.52
C ILE A 629 -16.85 20.90 -11.19
N PRO A 630 -17.52 22.06 -11.02
CA PRO A 630 -17.42 22.90 -9.82
C PRO A 630 -18.20 22.29 -8.64
N LEU A 631 -17.75 21.12 -8.17
CA LEU A 631 -18.38 20.36 -7.09
C LEU A 631 -18.50 21.18 -5.81
N ALA A 632 -19.71 21.20 -5.25
CA ALA A 632 -19.92 21.68 -3.90
C ALA A 632 -19.52 20.59 -2.89
N TYR A 633 -19.19 21.00 -1.67
CA TYR A 633 -18.82 20.11 -0.58
C TYR A 633 -19.63 20.39 0.68
N SER A 634 -19.78 19.39 1.55
CA SER A 634 -20.48 19.54 2.83
C SER A 634 -19.75 20.46 3.80
N GLN A 635 -20.51 21.01 4.74
CA GLN A 635 -19.97 21.77 5.87
C GLN A 635 -19.44 20.81 6.95
N GLY A 636 -18.30 21.13 7.57
CA GLY A 636 -17.73 20.35 8.66
C GLY A 636 -16.20 20.23 8.61
N PHE A 637 -15.63 19.45 9.55
CA PHE A 637 -14.18 19.21 9.66
C PHE A 637 -13.64 18.25 8.58
N SER A 638 -14.50 17.47 7.93
CA SER A 638 -14.17 16.57 6.82
C SER A 638 -15.21 16.78 5.73
N PRO A 639 -14.99 17.75 4.83
CA PRO A 639 -15.94 18.06 3.77
C PRO A 639 -16.01 16.90 2.77
N HIS A 640 -17.23 16.47 2.46
CA HIS A 640 -17.51 15.42 1.47
C HIS A 640 -18.13 16.05 0.22
N PRO A 641 -17.86 15.52 -0.99
CA PRO A 641 -18.49 16.03 -2.20
C PRO A 641 -20.02 15.91 -2.09
N ALA A 642 -20.74 16.88 -2.63
CA ALA A 642 -22.20 16.92 -2.62
C ALA A 642 -22.81 15.92 -3.63
N ILE A 643 -22.45 14.64 -3.50
CA ILE A 643 -22.99 13.52 -4.27
C ILE A 643 -23.82 12.68 -3.30
N ALA A 644 -25.07 12.39 -3.64
CA ALA A 644 -25.95 11.61 -2.76
C ALA A 644 -26.79 10.62 -3.55
N PHE A 645 -26.73 9.34 -3.15
CA PHE A 645 -27.62 8.30 -3.64
C PHE A 645 -28.83 8.15 -2.71
N PRO A 646 -30.01 7.78 -3.23
CA PRO A 646 -31.17 7.50 -2.40
C PRO A 646 -31.03 6.19 -1.62
N GLU A 647 -30.25 5.24 -2.14
CA GLU A 647 -29.87 3.99 -1.47
C GLU A 647 -28.54 3.46 -1.98
N ALA A 648 -27.91 2.57 -1.22
CA ALA A 648 -26.71 1.89 -1.66
C ALA A 648 -27.05 0.82 -2.71
N THR A 649 -26.26 0.79 -3.79
CA THR A 649 -26.40 -0.24 -4.82
C THR A 649 -25.85 -1.58 -4.34
N SER A 650 -26.57 -2.67 -4.59
CA SER A 650 -26.10 -4.01 -4.22
C SER A 650 -24.92 -4.44 -5.10
N LEU A 651 -23.90 -5.02 -4.47
CA LEU A 651 -22.76 -5.61 -5.17
C LEU A 651 -23.22 -6.82 -5.99
N GLY A 652 -22.72 -6.93 -7.22
CA GLY A 652 -23.06 -8.05 -8.11
C GLY A 652 -24.32 -7.84 -8.96
N ILE A 653 -25.08 -6.75 -8.74
CA ILE A 653 -26.29 -6.44 -9.49
C ILE A 653 -25.99 -5.40 -10.57
N GLU A 654 -26.39 -5.69 -11.80
CA GLU A 654 -26.35 -4.74 -12.91
C GLU A 654 -27.40 -3.65 -12.74
N ILE A 655 -27.02 -2.42 -13.06
CA ILE A 655 -27.89 -1.24 -12.93
C ILE A 655 -28.05 -0.62 -14.30
N VAL A 656 -29.25 -0.72 -14.84
CA VAL A 656 -29.59 -0.03 -16.09
C VAL A 656 -29.78 1.46 -15.84
N TYR A 657 -30.39 1.80 -14.70
CA TYR A 657 -30.75 3.18 -14.36
C TYR A 657 -30.86 3.33 -12.84
N THR A 658 -30.07 4.21 -12.22
CA THR A 658 -30.26 4.61 -10.82
C THR A 658 -30.01 6.10 -10.65
N PRO A 659 -30.86 6.83 -9.93
CA PRO A 659 -30.71 8.28 -9.80
C PRO A 659 -29.76 8.63 -8.65
N PHE A 660 -28.97 9.69 -8.82
CA PHE A 660 -28.19 10.32 -7.76
C PHE A 660 -28.24 11.84 -7.87
N GLU A 661 -28.08 12.52 -6.74
CA GLU A 661 -28.04 13.97 -6.67
C GLU A 661 -26.60 14.48 -6.76
N LEU A 662 -26.36 15.48 -7.60
CA LEU A 662 -25.10 16.20 -7.72
C LEU A 662 -25.28 17.67 -7.31
N GLY A 663 -24.42 18.15 -6.41
CA GLY A 663 -24.38 19.55 -5.99
C GLY A 663 -23.16 20.29 -6.54
N THR A 664 -23.36 21.50 -7.05
CA THR A 664 -22.28 22.38 -7.51
C THR A 664 -22.38 23.77 -6.88
N TRP A 665 -21.23 24.45 -6.76
CA TRP A 665 -21.15 25.82 -6.23
C TRP A 665 -21.28 26.89 -7.32
N LYS A 666 -21.14 26.48 -8.59
CA LYS A 666 -21.41 27.29 -9.78
C LYS A 666 -22.29 26.49 -10.73
N GLU A 667 -23.14 27.19 -11.49
CA GLU A 667 -23.94 26.53 -12.53
C GLU A 667 -23.05 25.83 -13.55
N ALA A 668 -23.24 24.52 -13.70
CA ALA A 668 -22.64 23.70 -14.74
C ALA A 668 -23.68 23.40 -15.82
N LYS A 669 -23.26 23.43 -17.09
CA LYS A 669 -24.12 22.98 -18.19
C LYS A 669 -24.26 21.46 -18.13
N TRP A 670 -25.45 20.93 -18.40
CA TRP A 670 -25.68 19.49 -18.38
C TRP A 670 -24.78 18.74 -19.36
N GLN A 671 -24.42 19.35 -20.50
CA GLN A 671 -23.47 18.78 -21.45
C GLN A 671 -22.08 18.61 -20.84
N ASP A 672 -21.63 19.55 -20.01
CA ASP A 672 -20.33 19.47 -19.36
C ASP A 672 -20.32 18.38 -18.29
N ILE A 673 -21.44 18.20 -17.57
CA ILE A 673 -21.62 17.08 -16.64
C ILE A 673 -21.59 15.74 -17.41
N LEU A 674 -22.21 15.64 -18.58
CA LEU A 674 -22.16 14.41 -19.38
C LEU A 674 -20.76 14.10 -19.96
N LYS A 675 -19.89 15.11 -20.16
CA LYS A 675 -18.50 14.88 -20.56
C LYS A 675 -17.71 14.09 -19.52
N VAL A 676 -18.16 14.04 -18.26
CA VAL A 676 -17.56 13.22 -17.19
C VAL A 676 -17.45 11.74 -17.60
N ASN A 677 -18.32 11.27 -18.49
CA ASN A 677 -18.27 9.91 -19.03
C ASN A 677 -16.93 9.52 -19.64
N GLN A 678 -16.15 10.46 -20.19
CA GLN A 678 -14.80 10.17 -20.71
C GLN A 678 -13.79 9.79 -19.63
N PHE A 679 -14.10 10.12 -18.36
CA PHE A 679 -13.27 9.82 -17.20
C PHE A 679 -13.80 8.64 -16.39
N LEU A 680 -14.96 8.07 -16.72
CA LEU A 680 -15.51 6.92 -16.00
C LEU A 680 -14.91 5.61 -16.51
N PRO A 681 -14.72 4.60 -15.62
CA PRO A 681 -14.24 3.28 -16.04
C PRO A 681 -15.32 2.53 -16.84
N ALA A 682 -14.90 1.46 -17.51
CA ALA A 682 -15.80 0.61 -18.30
C ALA A 682 -16.98 0.11 -17.44
N GLY A 683 -18.19 0.17 -18.02
CA GLY A 683 -19.42 -0.25 -17.36
C GLY A 683 -20.12 0.83 -16.53
N ILE A 684 -19.49 1.99 -16.26
CA ILE A 684 -20.13 3.11 -15.54
C ILE A 684 -20.43 4.25 -16.52
N ARG A 685 -21.68 4.74 -16.54
CA ARG A 685 -22.07 5.86 -17.41
C ARG A 685 -23.16 6.72 -16.78
N ILE A 686 -23.01 8.04 -16.83
CA ILE A 686 -24.09 9.00 -16.58
C ILE A 686 -24.88 9.14 -17.88
N VAL A 687 -26.15 8.72 -17.85
CA VAL A 687 -27.00 8.64 -19.04
C VAL A 687 -27.83 9.90 -19.27
N SER A 688 -28.24 10.58 -18.20
CA SER A 688 -29.00 11.82 -18.28
C SER A 688 -28.76 12.70 -17.05
N VAL A 689 -28.98 14.00 -17.23
CA VAL A 689 -28.76 15.03 -16.20
C VAL A 689 -29.87 16.06 -16.32
N GLU A 690 -30.53 16.36 -15.20
CA GLU A 690 -31.59 17.35 -15.11
C GLU A 690 -31.30 18.35 -14.01
N LYS A 691 -31.47 19.65 -14.28
CA LYS A 691 -31.35 20.68 -13.25
C LYS A 691 -32.56 20.61 -12.32
N MET A 692 -32.31 20.52 -11.02
CA MET A 692 -33.35 20.52 -9.99
C MET A 692 -33.46 21.89 -9.33
N SER A 693 -34.67 22.26 -8.91
CA SER A 693 -34.84 23.42 -8.01
C SER A 693 -34.22 23.12 -6.65
N ASN A 694 -33.55 24.10 -6.05
CA ASN A 694 -33.00 23.95 -4.69
C ASN A 694 -34.08 23.70 -3.63
N GLN A 695 -35.33 24.07 -3.90
CA GLN A 695 -36.49 23.85 -3.03
C GLN A 695 -36.98 22.39 -3.03
N CYS A 696 -36.52 21.54 -3.96
CA CYS A 696 -36.93 20.13 -3.99
C CYS A 696 -36.48 19.41 -2.71
N PRO A 697 -37.22 18.42 -2.20
CA PRO A 697 -36.70 17.50 -1.19
C PRO A 697 -35.39 16.82 -1.64
N SER A 698 -34.64 16.25 -0.69
CA SER A 698 -33.49 15.41 -1.03
C SER A 698 -33.93 14.16 -1.79
N ILE A 699 -33.07 13.63 -2.65
CA ILE A 699 -33.39 12.47 -3.49
C ILE A 699 -33.88 11.24 -2.70
N GLY A 700 -33.34 11.01 -1.49
CA GLY A 700 -33.79 9.93 -0.61
C GLY A 700 -35.26 10.05 -0.18
N LYS A 701 -35.81 11.27 -0.10
CA LYS A 701 -37.24 11.52 0.17
C LYS A 701 -38.13 11.40 -1.08
N LEU A 702 -37.53 11.38 -2.27
CA LEU A 702 -38.22 11.32 -3.55
C LEU A 702 -38.32 9.89 -4.12
N LYS A 703 -37.49 8.96 -3.62
CA LYS A 703 -37.48 7.56 -4.07
C LYS A 703 -38.82 6.89 -3.78
N ARG A 704 -39.39 6.22 -4.78
CA ARG A 704 -40.73 5.59 -4.70
C ARG A 704 -40.68 4.08 -4.47
N SER A 705 -39.81 3.42 -5.23
CA SER A 705 -39.57 1.97 -5.23
C SER A 705 -38.28 1.68 -6.02
N SER A 706 -37.79 0.43 -5.96
CA SER A 706 -36.77 -0.07 -6.88
C SER A 706 -37.33 -1.24 -7.67
N LYS A 707 -37.09 -1.27 -8.98
CA LYS A 707 -37.54 -2.33 -9.87
C LYS A 707 -36.38 -3.22 -10.26
N TYR A 708 -36.58 -4.53 -10.17
CA TYR A 708 -35.57 -5.53 -10.49
C TYR A 708 -36.07 -6.40 -11.63
N LEU A 709 -35.20 -6.58 -12.63
CA LEU A 709 -35.33 -7.64 -13.62
C LEU A 709 -34.58 -8.86 -13.09
N ALA A 710 -35.29 -9.95 -12.80
CA ALA A 710 -34.70 -11.18 -12.32
C ALA A 710 -34.89 -12.32 -13.33
N PHE A 711 -33.85 -13.16 -13.45
CA PHE A 711 -33.85 -14.36 -14.29
C PHE A 711 -33.89 -15.57 -13.36
N VAL A 712 -35.00 -16.31 -13.38
CA VAL A 712 -35.24 -17.43 -12.45
C VAL A 712 -35.46 -18.73 -13.21
N SER A 713 -34.90 -19.83 -12.70
CA SER A 713 -35.03 -21.17 -13.32
C SER A 713 -36.42 -21.76 -13.15
N GLU A 714 -37.12 -21.38 -12.08
CA GLU A 714 -38.45 -21.88 -11.75
C GLU A 714 -39.52 -20.81 -11.99
N LYS A 715 -40.76 -21.26 -12.26
CA LYS A 715 -41.87 -20.33 -12.44
C LYS A 715 -42.13 -19.58 -11.13
N PRO A 716 -42.09 -18.25 -11.11
CA PRO A 716 -42.24 -17.48 -9.88
C PRO A 716 -43.68 -17.49 -9.36
N ASN A 717 -43.83 -17.36 -8.04
CA ASN A 717 -45.12 -17.22 -7.36
C ASN A 717 -45.80 -15.88 -7.73
N SER A 718 -47.10 -15.76 -7.45
CA SER A 718 -48.02 -14.72 -7.96
C SER A 718 -47.68 -13.25 -7.69
N GLU A 719 -46.63 -12.93 -6.92
CA GLU A 719 -46.22 -11.55 -6.62
C GLU A 719 -45.27 -10.94 -7.65
N ALA A 720 -44.65 -11.73 -8.55
CA ALA A 720 -43.73 -11.23 -9.58
C ALA A 720 -44.41 -11.18 -10.95
N THR A 721 -44.21 -10.07 -11.70
CA THR A 721 -44.76 -9.95 -13.06
C THR A 721 -43.84 -10.65 -14.03
N VAL A 722 -44.29 -11.75 -14.65
CA VAL A 722 -43.55 -12.40 -15.74
C VAL A 722 -43.58 -11.51 -16.97
N ILE A 723 -42.40 -11.10 -17.42
CA ILE A 723 -42.23 -10.25 -18.61
C ILE A 723 -42.00 -11.12 -19.85
N ASP A 724 -41.20 -12.18 -19.71
CA ASP A 724 -40.82 -13.03 -20.83
C ASP A 724 -40.34 -14.42 -20.32
N ARG A 725 -40.14 -15.37 -21.23
CA ARG A 725 -39.63 -16.72 -20.95
C ARG A 725 -38.68 -17.19 -22.05
N THR A 726 -37.49 -17.62 -21.63
CA THR A 726 -36.56 -18.39 -22.47
C THR A 726 -36.73 -19.89 -22.21
N PRO A 727 -36.15 -20.79 -23.04
CA PRO A 727 -36.23 -22.23 -22.80
C PRO A 727 -35.78 -22.67 -21.39
N ASN A 728 -34.85 -21.92 -20.77
CA ASN A 728 -34.20 -22.30 -19.53
C ASN A 728 -34.55 -21.41 -18.32
N GLN A 729 -35.20 -20.26 -18.54
CA GLN A 729 -35.44 -19.26 -17.47
C GLN A 729 -36.70 -18.42 -17.72
N TRP A 730 -37.35 -18.01 -16.63
CA TRP A 730 -38.38 -16.96 -16.62
C TRP A 730 -37.75 -15.61 -16.32
N ILE A 731 -38.19 -14.58 -17.04
CA ILE A 731 -37.77 -13.20 -16.84
C ILE A 731 -38.88 -12.47 -16.10
N VAL A 732 -38.59 -11.96 -14.92
CA VAL A 732 -39.59 -11.30 -14.08
C VAL A 732 -39.22 -9.88 -13.68
N LEU A 733 -40.24 -9.04 -13.61
CA LEU A 733 -40.20 -7.75 -12.93
C LEU A 733 -40.71 -7.92 -11.51
N THR A 734 -39.90 -7.51 -10.53
CA THR A 734 -40.32 -7.41 -9.13
C THR A 734 -40.00 -6.02 -8.58
N GLU A 735 -40.79 -5.57 -7.61
CA GLU A 735 -40.70 -4.24 -7.03
C GLU A 735 -40.46 -4.34 -5.52
N LYS A 736 -39.48 -3.61 -4.99
CA LYS A 736 -39.15 -3.60 -3.57
C LYS A 736 -39.43 -2.22 -2.96
N ASN A 737 -40.07 -2.22 -1.78
CA ASN A 737 -40.41 -1.04 -0.96
C ASN A 737 -41.30 0.02 -1.63
N PRO A 738 -42.54 -0.30 -2.06
CA PRO A 738 -43.46 0.72 -2.57
C PRO A 738 -43.96 1.64 -1.44
N LEU A 739 -43.68 2.95 -1.53
CA LEU A 739 -44.25 3.95 -0.61
C LEU A 739 -45.75 4.20 -0.89
N LYS A 740 -46.58 4.20 0.16
CA LYS A 740 -48.05 4.28 0.08
C LYS A 740 -48.68 5.69 0.00
N ASN A 741 -47.94 6.81 0.09
CA ASN A 741 -48.55 8.16 0.06
C ASN A 741 -47.74 9.15 -0.79
N PHE A 742 -48.34 9.71 -1.85
CA PHE A 742 -47.60 10.46 -2.88
C PHE A 742 -48.41 11.59 -3.54
N ASP A 743 -48.50 12.76 -2.89
CA ASP A 743 -49.16 13.95 -3.50
C ASP A 743 -48.27 15.19 -3.71
N ASN A 744 -46.97 15.17 -3.37
CA ASN A 744 -46.15 16.41 -3.38
C ASN A 744 -44.95 16.47 -4.35
N VAL A 745 -44.79 15.55 -5.31
CA VAL A 745 -43.58 15.52 -6.18
C VAL A 745 -43.77 16.11 -7.58
N LYS A 746 -45.02 16.30 -8.06
CA LYS A 746 -45.30 16.78 -9.43
C LYS A 746 -44.95 18.25 -9.71
N ARG A 747 -44.65 19.07 -8.69
CA ARG A 747 -44.33 20.51 -8.86
C ARG A 747 -42.83 20.83 -9.02
N CYS A 748 -41.95 19.83 -8.86
CA CYS A 748 -40.52 20.08 -8.67
C CYS A 748 -39.64 19.88 -9.91
N ILE A 749 -40.10 19.14 -10.93
CA ILE A 749 -39.32 18.84 -12.14
C ILE A 749 -40.13 19.24 -13.37
N LYS A 750 -39.79 20.37 -14.00
CA LYS A 750 -40.64 21.01 -15.03
C LYS A 750 -40.72 20.24 -16.36
N ARG A 751 -39.95 19.17 -16.59
CA ARG A 751 -39.94 18.44 -17.89
C ARG A 751 -39.63 16.94 -17.87
N SER A 752 -39.57 16.25 -16.74
CA SER A 752 -39.24 14.82 -16.75
C SER A 752 -40.48 13.93 -16.71
N ARG A 753 -40.76 13.30 -17.85
CA ARG A 753 -41.59 12.08 -17.93
C ARG A 753 -40.81 10.82 -17.47
N LEU A 754 -39.65 10.99 -16.83
CA LEU A 754 -38.79 9.89 -16.39
C LEU A 754 -39.02 9.66 -14.89
N TYR A 755 -39.63 8.51 -14.62
CA TYR A 755 -40.10 8.06 -13.33
C TYR A 755 -38.95 8.02 -12.30
N LEU A 756 -39.27 8.39 -11.05
CA LEU A 756 -38.45 8.18 -9.84
C LEU A 756 -38.47 6.70 -9.41
N GLU A 757 -38.35 5.82 -10.39
CA GLU A 757 -38.20 4.38 -10.25
C GLU A 757 -36.71 4.08 -10.39
N GLY A 758 -36.11 3.56 -9.32
CA GLY A 758 -34.70 3.19 -9.29
C GLY A 758 -34.46 1.73 -9.62
#